data_AF-A0A101XPJ8-F1
#
_entry.id   AF-A0A101XPJ8-F1
#
_cell.length_a   1.000
_cell.length_b   1.000
_cell.length_c   1.000
_cell.angle_alpha   90.00
_cell.angle_beta   90.00
_cell.angle_gamma   90.00
#
_symmetry.space_group_name_H-M   'P 1'
#
loop_
_entity.id
_entity.type
_entity.pdbx_description
1 polymer ?
#
loop_
_entity_poly.entity_id
_entity_poly.type
_entity_poly.pdbx_seq_one_letter_code
_entity_poly.pdbx_strand_id
1 'polypeptide(L)'
;MMKVGWFIVKTILNKKSLSIFLYILIALIFMGDVTLHPLTTYIGQPGDAQQFMWYLGHFWNSLLQGRNPFVSTSMNYPNGINLMANTSLIAESAIFGPIALVTNLVLVYNLLFLLNFIATSVFSELIFRDLGISRFLAVAGAVLIAILPYYMAQDMGHLNLVLTSPLWVVLYMVVHIVTKGTIRPKLNGVVIGVLLAIEFYTSLEIFVTFLMVSALLLIVSILITRNKFNGYMKKIPRQSVIYGISVLLGLAIPGIVEYLFGPYRPPLGLSVQSPNIYVTDLLSLIIPSPVYLIHSHTTTFVTQFFSGNYSENDGYIGIPAIILFVWSVQRTWSRSVTKVVFTLVLIIAIFSFGPYLHILGNTSKIMLPWIIFQGLPILKDILPGRLMMYSEIGIVLILLIGAEDVISKRQKTRSTSFIMVFFLCLTGLTWWPRMPYWTTNVNPTLTSALSSGGSLYRSLKSQVVGVVSSDFPINMETIADSGYPFSTANVYAFTSTNENPMNLLNISLFATNGSSVTVSQVRNSLRAYLPYAHVSRLLFMPISVGEKISPTIYNGITDILGQPIKQVDGACEWIVPFSFNSRMVIQQFSDLYNASTRYLVNNKWNTSNLYPLALEKLGFLSPSYQGYSKNEANFNWTGLGGWVGAWGNNQFAVGLNTTAKYAEQIIRSYQHKSVKVYYPYPQVYNSSEVKRNWGTLNNTLQQLLIVFNAK
;
A
#
# COMPACT_ATOMS: atom_id res chain seq x y z
N MET A 1 4.97 33.69 3.96
CA MET A 1 5.62 32.41 3.60
C MET A 1 6.76 32.57 2.56
N MET A 2 6.64 33.41 1.51
CA MET A 2 7.72 33.66 0.53
C MET A 2 9.09 34.05 1.12
N LYS A 3 9.14 34.83 2.21
CA LYS A 3 10.42 35.22 2.87
C LYS A 3 11.12 34.07 3.61
N VAL A 4 10.40 33.00 3.96
CA VAL A 4 10.95 31.80 4.64
C VAL A 4 11.58 30.86 3.63
N GLY A 5 10.88 30.60 2.51
CA GLY A 5 11.47 29.91 1.36
C GLY A 5 12.71 30.62 0.85
N TRP A 6 12.68 31.95 0.76
CA TRP A 6 13.85 32.74 0.33
C TRP A 6 15.03 32.69 1.32
N PHE A 7 14.79 32.56 2.62
CA PHE A 7 15.87 32.39 3.61
C PHE A 7 16.52 31.00 3.51
N ILE A 8 15.72 29.95 3.29
CA ILE A 8 16.21 28.58 3.06
C ILE A 8 17.04 28.54 1.76
N VAL A 9 16.49 29.08 0.66
CA VAL A 9 17.15 29.14 -0.65
C VAL A 9 18.44 29.99 -0.61
N LYS A 10 18.44 31.14 0.06
CA LYS A 10 19.65 31.98 0.18
C LYS A 10 20.74 31.33 1.04
N THR A 11 20.34 30.55 2.05
CA THR A 11 21.26 29.77 2.89
C THR A 11 21.90 28.61 2.11
N ILE A 12 21.24 28.13 1.05
CA ILE A 12 21.69 27.05 0.13
C ILE A 12 22.69 27.57 -0.93
N LEU A 13 22.65 28.86 -1.32
CA LEU A 13 23.37 29.34 -2.52
C LEU A 13 24.79 29.89 -2.29
N ASN A 14 25.22 30.23 -1.07
CA ASN A 14 26.55 30.82 -0.84
C ASN A 14 27.57 29.80 -0.29
N LYS A 15 28.65 29.54 -1.04
CA LYS A 15 29.71 28.51 -0.82
C LYS A 15 29.23 27.06 -0.72
N LYS A 16 27.93 26.76 -0.77
CA LYS A 16 27.34 25.40 -0.71
C LYS A 16 26.97 24.80 -2.07
N SER A 17 27.11 25.58 -3.15
CA SER A 17 26.76 25.14 -4.52
C SER A 17 27.45 23.84 -4.94
N LEU A 18 28.70 23.62 -4.53
CA LEU A 18 29.45 22.43 -4.93
C LEU A 18 28.96 21.14 -4.27
N SER A 19 28.58 21.15 -2.97
CA SER A 19 28.05 19.94 -2.33
C SER A 19 26.66 19.60 -2.84
N ILE A 20 25.82 20.61 -3.07
CA ILE A 20 24.49 20.41 -3.68
C ILE A 20 24.63 19.83 -5.09
N PHE A 21 25.53 20.38 -5.91
CA PHE A 21 25.80 19.82 -7.24
C PHE A 21 26.26 18.36 -7.16
N LEU A 22 27.13 18.03 -6.21
CA LEU A 22 27.55 16.66 -5.96
C LEU A 22 26.36 15.75 -5.57
N TYR A 23 25.48 16.20 -4.68
CA TYR A 23 24.30 15.43 -4.27
C TYR A 23 23.33 15.19 -5.42
N ILE A 24 23.10 16.21 -6.25
CA ILE A 24 22.29 16.09 -7.48
C ILE A 24 22.95 15.09 -8.43
N LEU A 25 24.26 15.20 -8.66
CA LEU A 25 24.97 14.29 -9.55
C LEU A 25 24.88 12.84 -9.07
N ILE A 26 25.10 12.60 -7.77
CA ILE A 26 24.95 11.27 -7.17
C ILE A 26 23.51 10.77 -7.32
N ALA A 27 22.51 11.59 -7.01
CA ALA A 27 21.11 11.21 -7.16
C ALA A 27 20.76 10.84 -8.61
N LEU A 28 21.21 11.62 -9.59
CA LEU A 28 20.96 11.33 -11.02
C LEU A 28 21.66 10.04 -11.49
N ILE A 29 22.86 9.75 -10.96
CA ILE A 29 23.55 8.47 -11.21
C ILE A 29 22.74 7.31 -10.60
N PHE A 30 22.18 7.48 -9.40
CA PHE A 30 21.35 6.47 -8.73
C PHE A 30 20.05 6.22 -9.49
N MET A 31 19.40 7.28 -9.96
CA MET A 31 18.17 7.20 -10.74
C MET A 31 18.38 6.48 -12.09
N GLY A 32 19.62 6.44 -12.61
CA GLY A 32 19.97 5.65 -13.78
C GLY A 32 19.06 5.95 -14.98
N ASP A 33 18.39 4.93 -15.50
CA ASP A 33 17.47 5.02 -16.65
C ASP A 33 16.30 5.99 -16.40
N VAL A 34 15.87 6.15 -15.15
CA VAL A 34 14.81 7.10 -14.78
C VAL A 34 15.21 8.54 -15.12
N THR A 35 16.50 8.89 -15.04
CA THR A 35 16.99 10.22 -15.42
C THR A 35 16.73 10.51 -16.92
N LEU A 36 16.79 9.47 -17.76
CA LEU A 36 16.58 9.58 -19.21
C LEU A 36 15.11 9.42 -19.59
N HIS A 37 14.35 8.65 -18.82
CA HIS A 37 12.97 8.28 -19.09
C HIS A 37 12.01 8.57 -17.90
N PRO A 38 11.98 9.81 -17.37
CA PRO A 38 11.34 10.11 -16.08
C PRO A 38 9.80 10.00 -16.10
N LEU A 39 9.20 9.93 -17.29
CA LEU A 39 7.76 9.78 -17.50
C LEU A 39 7.31 8.33 -17.68
N THR A 40 8.22 7.42 -18.01
CA THR A 40 7.87 6.03 -18.42
C THR A 40 8.60 4.98 -17.61
N THR A 41 9.55 5.38 -16.77
CA THR A 41 10.36 4.51 -15.94
C THR A 41 10.40 5.10 -14.52
N TYR A 42 10.28 4.25 -13.50
CA TYR A 42 10.33 4.69 -12.11
C TYR A 42 11.32 3.87 -11.26
N ILE A 43 11.71 4.44 -10.12
CA ILE A 43 12.62 3.80 -9.16
C ILE A 43 11.89 2.72 -8.35
N GLY A 44 12.49 1.54 -8.30
CA GLY A 44 11.99 0.41 -7.52
C GLY A 44 11.46 -0.73 -8.40
N GLN A 45 10.91 -1.73 -7.74
CA GLN A 45 10.34 -2.93 -8.32
C GLN A 45 8.84 -2.75 -8.60
N PRO A 46 8.24 -3.63 -9.42
CA PRO A 46 6.79 -3.71 -9.54
C PRO A 46 6.14 -4.10 -8.21
N GLY A 47 4.98 -3.52 -7.92
CA GLY A 47 4.21 -3.79 -6.71
C GLY A 47 3.83 -2.51 -5.98
N ASP A 48 4.49 -2.25 -4.86
CA ASP A 48 4.18 -1.14 -3.95
C ASP A 48 4.41 0.24 -4.58
N ALA A 49 5.37 0.39 -5.48
CA ALA A 49 5.62 1.64 -6.18
C ALA A 49 4.37 2.15 -6.94
N GLN A 50 3.71 1.26 -7.69
CA GLN A 50 2.46 1.57 -8.39
C GLN A 50 1.30 1.85 -7.44
N GLN A 51 1.26 1.16 -6.29
CA GLN A 51 0.32 1.47 -5.22
C GLN A 51 0.52 2.91 -4.71
N PHE A 52 1.75 3.33 -4.46
CA PHE A 52 2.03 4.71 -4.02
C PHE A 52 1.66 5.74 -5.08
N MET A 53 1.86 5.44 -6.37
CA MET A 53 1.38 6.30 -7.44
C MET A 53 -0.14 6.45 -7.41
N TRP A 54 -0.89 5.37 -7.18
CA TRP A 54 -2.34 5.46 -7.00
C TRP A 54 -2.73 6.35 -5.81
N TYR A 55 -2.00 6.29 -4.69
CA TYR A 55 -2.25 7.20 -3.56
C TYR A 55 -1.88 8.65 -3.87
N LEU A 56 -0.79 8.88 -4.62
CA LEU A 56 -0.36 10.22 -5.03
C LEU A 56 -1.39 10.94 -5.90
N GLY A 57 -2.15 10.23 -6.74
CA GLY A 57 -3.23 10.83 -7.51
C GLY A 57 -4.55 11.03 -6.73
N HIS A 58 -4.72 10.33 -5.60
CA HIS A 58 -6.02 10.20 -4.95
C HIS A 58 -6.55 11.52 -4.38
N PHE A 59 -5.71 12.31 -3.70
CA PHE A 59 -6.16 13.49 -2.96
C PHE A 59 -6.88 14.49 -3.88
N TRP A 60 -6.26 14.84 -5.00
CA TRP A 60 -6.83 15.79 -5.95
C TRP A 60 -7.98 15.19 -6.74
N ASN A 61 -7.90 13.90 -7.10
CA ASN A 61 -9.02 13.20 -7.72
C ASN A 61 -10.29 13.25 -6.86
N SER A 62 -10.15 13.02 -5.54
CA SER A 62 -11.26 13.11 -4.58
C SER A 62 -11.72 14.54 -4.36
N LEU A 63 -10.78 15.47 -4.11
CA LEU A 63 -11.10 16.87 -3.80
C LEU A 63 -11.83 17.57 -4.96
N LEU A 64 -11.36 17.38 -6.20
CA LEU A 64 -11.99 17.97 -7.39
C LEU A 64 -13.39 17.42 -7.67
N GLN A 65 -13.71 16.24 -7.14
CA GLN A 65 -15.02 15.61 -7.23
C GLN A 65 -15.91 15.88 -6.00
N GLY A 66 -15.46 16.74 -5.08
CA GLY A 66 -16.19 17.06 -3.85
C GLY A 66 -16.27 15.90 -2.85
N ARG A 67 -15.34 14.95 -2.91
CA ARG A 67 -15.26 13.78 -2.03
C ARG A 67 -14.23 13.99 -0.93
N ASN A 68 -14.41 13.32 0.21
CA ASN A 68 -13.44 13.31 1.30
C ASN A 68 -12.14 12.61 0.84
N PRO A 69 -10.98 13.29 0.85
CA PRO A 69 -9.71 12.72 0.38
C PRO A 69 -9.04 11.78 1.37
N PHE A 70 -9.58 11.60 2.59
CA PHE A 70 -9.07 10.63 3.55
C PHE A 70 -9.65 9.23 3.37
N VAL A 71 -10.62 9.04 2.47
CA VAL A 71 -11.29 7.76 2.23
C VAL A 71 -11.48 7.51 0.74
N SER A 72 -11.56 6.25 0.36
CA SER A 72 -11.85 5.86 -1.01
C SER A 72 -12.84 4.71 -1.08
N THR A 73 -13.82 4.83 -1.95
CA THR A 73 -14.68 3.71 -2.40
C THR A 73 -14.33 3.24 -3.81
N SER A 74 -13.25 3.78 -4.39
CA SER A 74 -12.68 3.31 -5.66
C SER A 74 -11.89 2.02 -5.50
N MET A 75 -11.55 1.64 -4.27
CA MET A 75 -10.98 0.34 -3.92
C MET A 75 -11.81 -0.32 -2.83
N ASN A 76 -11.75 -1.65 -2.75
CA ASN A 76 -12.51 -2.46 -1.79
C ASN A 76 -14.01 -2.18 -1.81
N TYR A 77 -14.57 -1.82 -2.96
CA TYR A 77 -15.99 -1.50 -3.05
C TYR A 77 -16.84 -2.71 -2.62
N PRO A 78 -17.92 -2.52 -1.83
CA PRO A 78 -18.45 -1.25 -1.29
C PRO A 78 -17.85 -0.85 0.06
N ASN A 79 -16.99 -1.68 0.65
CA ASN A 79 -16.42 -1.51 1.98
C ASN A 79 -15.38 -0.40 2.05
N GLY A 80 -14.84 0.05 0.92
CA GLY A 80 -13.91 1.17 0.85
C GLY A 80 -12.61 0.95 1.64
N ILE A 81 -11.81 2.01 1.68
CA ILE A 81 -10.60 2.10 2.49
C ILE A 81 -10.53 3.46 3.19
N ASN A 82 -9.93 3.44 4.38
CA ASN A 82 -9.54 4.64 5.11
C ASN A 82 -8.04 4.87 4.92
N LEU A 83 -7.66 6.00 4.31
CA LEU A 83 -6.28 6.29 3.94
C LEU A 83 -5.42 6.66 5.14
N MET A 84 -5.99 7.09 6.27
CA MET A 84 -5.22 7.25 7.50
C MET A 84 -4.86 5.89 8.13
N ALA A 85 -5.68 4.87 7.90
CA ALA A 85 -5.43 3.52 8.41
C ALA A 85 -4.63 2.63 7.47
N ASN A 86 -4.31 3.12 6.27
CA ASN A 86 -3.51 2.43 5.26
C ASN A 86 -2.23 3.22 4.98
N THR A 87 -1.23 2.58 4.38
CA THR A 87 0.03 3.21 3.97
C THR A 87 -0.21 4.15 2.80
N SER A 88 -0.61 5.39 3.09
CA SER A 88 -0.91 6.43 2.09
C SER A 88 0.12 7.57 2.10
N LEU A 89 0.05 8.46 1.12
CA LEU A 89 0.93 9.62 0.93
C LEU A 89 0.09 10.90 0.83
N ILE A 90 -0.72 11.18 1.86
CA ILE A 90 -1.72 12.25 1.80
C ILE A 90 -1.06 13.62 1.69
N ALA A 91 0.03 13.86 2.43
CA ALA A 91 0.76 15.13 2.37
C ALA A 91 1.35 15.37 0.97
N GLU A 92 2.03 14.37 0.41
CA GLU A 92 2.67 14.44 -0.90
C GLU A 92 1.63 14.55 -2.01
N SER A 93 0.54 13.78 -1.92
CA SER A 93 -0.57 13.87 -2.87
C SER A 93 -1.18 15.27 -2.85
N ALA A 94 -1.37 15.87 -1.67
CA ALA A 94 -1.88 17.24 -1.57
C ALA A 94 -0.90 18.28 -2.14
N ILE A 95 0.40 18.16 -1.84
CA ILE A 95 1.42 19.15 -2.22
C ILE A 95 1.84 19.02 -3.69
N PHE A 96 2.11 17.81 -4.16
CA PHE A 96 2.72 17.52 -5.47
C PHE A 96 1.74 16.92 -6.48
N GLY A 97 0.56 16.44 -6.05
CA GLY A 97 -0.46 15.92 -6.96
C GLY A 97 -0.92 16.87 -8.08
N PRO A 98 -0.91 18.23 -7.94
CA PRO A 98 -1.24 19.12 -9.07
C PRO A 98 -0.28 18.97 -10.25
N ILE A 99 0.96 18.54 -10.02
CA ILE A 99 1.93 18.29 -11.09
C ILE A 99 1.45 17.12 -11.95
N ALA A 100 0.92 16.06 -11.33
CA ALA A 100 0.40 14.89 -12.05
C ALA A 100 -0.79 15.23 -12.97
N LEU A 101 -1.54 16.31 -12.69
CA LEU A 101 -2.65 16.77 -13.55
C LEU A 101 -2.18 17.30 -14.92
N VAL A 102 -0.92 17.74 -15.02
CA VAL A 102 -0.32 18.26 -16.26
C VAL A 102 0.80 17.37 -16.82
N THR A 103 1.26 16.38 -16.03
CA THR A 103 2.24 15.36 -16.43
C THR A 103 1.67 13.94 -16.27
N ASN A 104 2.18 13.17 -15.31
CA ASN A 104 1.71 11.84 -14.89
C ASN A 104 2.24 11.51 -13.48
N LEU A 105 1.76 10.41 -12.89
CA LEU A 105 2.14 10.02 -11.52
C LEU A 105 3.58 9.49 -11.43
N VAL A 106 4.10 8.90 -12.50
CA VAL A 106 5.47 8.40 -12.63
C VAL A 106 6.50 9.50 -12.36
N LEU A 107 6.33 10.66 -13.02
CA LEU A 107 7.23 11.80 -12.83
C LEU A 107 7.17 12.33 -11.40
N VAL A 108 5.98 12.44 -10.82
CA VAL A 108 5.81 12.95 -9.45
C VAL A 108 6.49 12.03 -8.44
N TYR A 109 6.31 10.72 -8.59
CA TYR A 109 6.97 9.70 -7.77
C TYR A 109 8.50 9.80 -7.84
N ASN A 110 9.07 9.88 -9.06
CA ASN A 110 10.51 10.04 -9.27
C ASN A 110 11.06 11.37 -8.73
N LEU A 111 10.29 12.45 -8.89
CA LEU A 111 10.64 13.77 -8.38
C LEU A 111 10.72 13.76 -6.85
N LEU A 112 9.80 13.06 -6.17
CA LEU A 112 9.79 12.93 -4.72
C LEU A 112 11.06 12.22 -4.21
N PHE A 113 11.51 11.15 -4.86
CA PHE A 113 12.80 10.53 -4.54
C PHE A 113 13.98 11.49 -4.69
N LEU A 114 14.06 12.18 -5.83
CA LEU A 114 15.15 13.13 -6.10
C LEU A 114 15.18 14.25 -5.06
N LEU A 115 14.03 14.85 -4.75
CA LEU A 115 13.92 15.92 -3.76
C LEU A 115 14.28 15.43 -2.36
N ASN A 116 13.84 14.23 -1.99
CA ASN A 116 14.16 13.64 -0.70
C ASN A 116 15.66 13.36 -0.56
N PHE A 117 16.30 12.75 -1.56
CA PHE A 117 17.73 12.49 -1.56
C PHE A 117 18.52 13.79 -1.34
N ILE A 118 18.23 14.82 -2.14
CA ILE A 118 18.92 16.12 -2.05
C ILE A 118 18.69 16.77 -0.67
N ALA A 119 17.43 16.82 -0.21
CA ALA A 119 17.10 17.45 1.06
C ALA A 119 17.76 16.72 2.23
N THR A 120 17.68 15.40 2.29
CA THR A 120 18.32 14.56 3.30
C THR A 120 19.84 14.77 3.33
N SER A 121 20.52 14.79 2.18
CA SER A 121 21.96 15.10 2.10
C SER A 121 22.27 16.51 2.58
N VAL A 122 21.53 17.52 2.12
CA VAL A 122 21.78 18.92 2.49
C VAL A 122 21.60 19.13 3.99
N PHE A 123 20.49 18.67 4.57
CA PHE A 123 20.21 18.92 5.99
C PHE A 123 21.10 18.08 6.91
N SER A 124 21.48 16.85 6.53
CA SER A 124 22.49 16.08 7.26
C SER A 124 23.87 16.75 7.22
N GLU A 125 24.33 17.27 6.07
CA GLU A 125 25.58 18.06 5.98
C GLU A 125 25.55 19.24 6.96
N LEU A 126 24.42 19.97 7.02
CA LEU A 126 24.27 21.12 7.90
C LEU A 126 24.28 20.73 9.38
N ILE A 127 23.62 19.62 9.74
CA ILE A 127 23.67 19.07 11.11
C ILE A 127 25.11 18.75 11.49
N PHE A 128 25.85 18.02 10.66
CA PHE A 128 27.22 17.63 10.96
C PHE A 128 28.13 18.85 11.13
N ARG A 129 27.94 19.89 10.30
CA ARG A 129 28.69 21.15 10.42
C ARG A 129 28.36 21.92 11.70
N ASP A 130 27.09 21.95 12.11
CA ASP A 130 26.70 22.58 13.38
C ASP A 130 27.23 21.81 14.60
N LEU A 131 27.45 20.49 14.45
CA LEU A 131 28.14 19.64 15.43
C LEU A 131 29.68 19.78 15.41
N GLY A 132 30.23 20.60 14.51
CA GLY A 132 31.65 20.89 14.43
C GLY A 132 32.46 19.91 13.59
N ILE A 133 31.81 19.07 12.78
CA ILE A 133 32.49 18.21 11.80
C ILE A 133 33.01 19.05 10.65
N SER A 134 34.25 18.79 10.24
CA SER A 134 34.91 19.48 9.12
C SER A 134 34.12 19.32 7.82
N ARG A 135 34.20 20.32 6.95
CA ARG A 135 33.35 20.41 5.75
C ARG A 135 33.40 19.16 4.86
N PHE A 136 34.59 18.61 4.63
CA PHE A 136 34.76 17.43 3.79
C PHE A 136 34.11 16.19 4.42
N LEU A 137 34.33 15.96 5.72
CA LEU A 137 33.71 14.85 6.43
C LEU A 137 32.19 15.01 6.53
N ALA A 138 31.68 16.22 6.71
CA ALA A 138 30.25 16.48 6.70
C ALA A 138 29.61 16.15 5.34
N VAL A 139 30.28 16.47 4.23
CA VAL A 139 29.82 16.09 2.89
C VAL A 139 29.86 14.58 2.70
N ALA A 140 30.94 13.90 3.07
CA ALA A 140 31.05 12.44 2.99
C ALA A 140 30.01 11.74 3.86
N GLY A 141 29.79 12.24 5.09
CA GLY A 141 28.75 11.77 5.99
C GLY A 141 27.35 11.95 5.43
N ALA A 142 27.06 13.08 4.79
CA ALA A 142 25.77 13.33 4.14
C ALA A 142 25.52 12.38 2.95
N VAL A 143 26.56 11.98 2.22
CA VAL A 143 26.46 10.93 1.20
C VAL A 143 26.14 9.60 1.88
N LEU A 144 26.88 9.20 2.94
CA LEU A 144 26.59 7.96 3.69
C LEU A 144 25.17 7.93 4.25
N ILE A 145 24.64 9.07 4.72
CA ILE A 145 23.24 9.20 5.15
C ILE A 145 22.27 8.99 3.99
N ALA A 146 22.56 9.51 2.80
CA ALA A 146 21.67 9.33 1.65
C ALA A 146 21.71 7.92 1.06
N ILE A 147 22.75 7.14 1.38
CA ILE A 147 22.93 5.74 0.94
C ILE A 147 22.84 4.76 2.11
N LEU A 148 22.12 5.12 3.18
CA LEU A 148 21.93 4.22 4.30
C LEU A 148 21.39 2.86 3.83
N PRO A 149 21.88 1.75 4.38
CA PRO A 149 21.39 0.42 4.06
C PRO A 149 19.86 0.31 4.14
N TYR A 150 19.25 0.92 5.16
CA TYR A 150 17.79 1.11 5.25
C TYR A 150 17.19 1.75 4.00
N TYR A 151 17.67 2.92 3.56
CA TYR A 151 17.11 3.58 2.38
C TYR A 151 17.29 2.72 1.13
N MET A 152 18.43 2.03 0.97
CA MET A 152 18.65 1.20 -0.21
C MET A 152 17.68 0.02 -0.30
N ALA A 153 17.30 -0.57 0.83
CA ALA A 153 16.28 -1.61 0.87
C ALA A 153 14.88 -1.03 0.59
N GLN A 154 14.54 0.09 1.23
CA GLN A 154 13.20 0.68 1.16
C GLN A 154 12.91 1.38 -0.18
N ASP A 155 13.92 1.95 -0.84
CA ASP A 155 13.84 2.55 -2.18
C ASP A 155 13.35 1.56 -3.25
N MET A 156 13.35 0.25 -2.97
CA MET A 156 12.80 -0.77 -3.87
C MET A 156 11.28 -0.66 -4.06
N GLY A 157 10.55 0.11 -3.24
CA GLY A 157 9.13 0.34 -3.46
C GLY A 157 8.40 1.17 -2.41
N HIS A 158 9.02 1.48 -1.26
CA HIS A 158 8.35 2.08 -0.10
C HIS A 158 8.62 3.59 0.02
N LEU A 159 8.03 4.37 -0.88
CA LEU A 159 8.25 5.81 -0.94
C LEU A 159 7.94 6.51 0.41
N ASN A 160 6.87 6.10 1.10
CA ASN A 160 6.49 6.67 2.40
C ASN A 160 7.55 6.47 3.51
N LEU A 161 8.38 5.43 3.42
CA LEU A 161 9.42 5.13 4.41
C LEU A 161 10.73 5.87 4.12
N VAL A 162 10.97 6.16 2.84
CA VAL A 162 12.16 6.87 2.39
C VAL A 162 12.02 8.38 2.56
N LEU A 163 10.79 8.93 2.42
CA LEU A 163 10.44 10.36 2.47
C LEU A 163 10.62 11.04 3.84
N THR A 164 11.80 10.91 4.42
CA THR A 164 12.19 11.40 5.75
C THR A 164 12.78 12.81 5.73
N SER A 165 12.87 13.46 4.56
CA SER A 165 13.40 14.82 4.46
C SER A 165 12.73 15.85 5.38
N PRO A 166 11.41 15.80 5.69
CA PRO A 166 10.81 16.69 6.70
C PRO A 166 11.48 16.53 8.07
N LEU A 167 11.77 15.29 8.48
CA LEU A 167 12.46 14.98 9.74
C LEU A 167 13.90 15.47 9.75
N TRP A 168 14.63 15.36 8.64
CA TRP A 168 15.97 15.92 8.54
C TRP A 168 15.99 17.44 8.72
N VAL A 169 14.99 18.15 8.19
CA VAL A 169 14.82 19.59 8.42
C VAL A 169 14.52 19.87 9.90
N VAL A 170 13.62 19.10 10.53
CA VAL A 170 13.31 19.23 11.97
C VAL A 170 14.56 19.00 12.82
N LEU A 171 15.31 17.93 12.55
CA LEU A 171 16.57 17.62 13.23
C LEU A 171 17.58 18.75 13.06
N TYR A 172 17.75 19.27 11.84
CA TYR A 172 18.60 20.43 11.59
C TYR A 172 18.17 21.63 12.42
N MET A 173 16.89 21.97 12.43
CA MET A 173 16.38 23.11 13.20
C MET A 173 16.61 22.93 14.71
N VAL A 174 16.38 21.74 15.26
CA VAL A 174 16.60 21.45 16.68
C VAL A 174 18.09 21.54 17.02
N VAL A 175 18.97 20.91 16.25
CA VAL A 175 20.42 20.96 16.44
C VAL A 175 20.92 22.40 16.30
N HIS A 176 20.46 23.14 15.31
CA HIS A 176 20.83 24.54 15.09
C HIS A 176 20.41 25.43 16.26
N ILE A 177 19.18 25.28 16.76
CA ILE A 177 18.68 26.03 17.92
C ILE A 177 19.53 25.74 19.17
N VAL A 178 19.88 24.47 19.41
CA VAL A 178 20.66 24.07 20.60
C VAL A 178 22.13 24.50 20.49
N THR A 179 22.69 24.55 19.28
CA THR A 179 24.10 24.91 19.06
C THR A 179 24.31 26.41 18.91
N LYS A 180 23.47 27.10 18.13
CA LYS A 180 23.61 28.51 17.75
C LYS A 180 22.54 29.44 18.33
N GLY A 181 21.45 28.91 18.89
CA GLY A 181 20.31 29.70 19.36
C GLY A 181 19.31 30.02 18.25
N THR A 182 18.27 30.79 18.57
CA THR A 182 17.30 31.28 17.57
C THR A 182 16.84 32.70 17.84
N ILE A 183 16.64 33.45 16.75
CA ILE A 183 16.14 34.82 16.75
C ILE A 183 14.62 34.84 16.53
N ARG A 184 14.03 33.74 16.00
CA ARG A 184 12.60 33.67 15.62
C ARG A 184 11.92 32.43 16.19
N PRO A 185 11.76 32.34 17.52
CA PRO A 185 11.26 31.13 18.19
C PRO A 185 9.85 30.71 17.71
N LYS A 186 8.92 31.66 17.59
CA LYS A 186 7.55 31.37 17.12
C LYS A 186 7.53 30.77 15.71
N LEU A 187 8.25 31.38 14.78
CA LEU A 187 8.33 30.90 13.39
C LEU A 187 8.97 29.52 13.32
N ASN A 188 10.05 29.29 14.09
CA ASN A 188 10.68 27.98 14.15
C ASN A 188 9.71 26.91 14.67
N GLY A 189 8.93 27.25 15.72
CA GLY A 189 7.85 26.39 16.20
C GLY A 189 6.84 26.07 15.13
N VAL A 190 6.30 27.08 14.43
CA VAL A 190 5.33 26.88 13.33
C VAL A 190 5.89 25.95 12.25
N VAL A 191 7.13 26.19 11.79
CA VAL A 191 7.75 25.37 10.75
C VAL A 191 7.96 23.92 11.22
N ILE A 192 8.43 23.71 12.44
CA ILE A 192 8.56 22.36 13.02
C ILE A 192 7.20 21.67 13.09
N GLY A 193 6.16 22.36 13.56
CA GLY A 193 4.81 21.81 13.64
C GLY A 193 4.24 21.41 12.28
N VAL A 194 4.46 22.23 11.24
CA VAL A 194 4.07 21.91 9.86
C VAL A 194 4.82 20.69 9.33
N LEU A 195 6.15 20.63 9.51
CA LEU A 195 6.96 19.51 9.01
C LEU A 195 6.61 18.19 9.70
N LEU A 196 6.35 18.22 11.01
CA LEU A 196 5.87 17.05 11.75
C LEU A 196 4.46 16.62 11.32
N ALA A 197 3.60 17.57 10.96
CA ALA A 197 2.28 17.26 10.41
C ALA A 197 2.36 16.67 8.99
N ILE A 198 3.29 17.16 8.16
CA ILE A 198 3.60 16.56 6.86
C ILE A 198 4.02 15.11 7.08
N GLU A 199 5.02 14.86 7.93
CA GLU A 199 5.48 13.50 8.24
C GLU A 199 4.35 12.59 8.76
N PHE A 200 3.46 13.10 9.62
CA PHE A 200 2.29 12.37 10.10
C PHE A 200 1.38 11.89 8.96
N TYR A 201 1.23 12.69 7.90
CA TYR A 201 0.44 12.36 6.71
C TYR A 201 1.23 11.67 5.59
N THR A 202 2.56 11.64 5.69
CA THR A 202 3.48 10.86 4.84
C THR A 202 3.58 9.42 5.33
N SER A 203 3.85 9.22 6.62
CA SER A 203 3.99 7.90 7.23
C SER A 203 3.79 7.96 8.74
N LEU A 204 2.66 7.44 9.20
CA LEU A 204 2.37 7.31 10.64
C LEU A 204 3.44 6.49 11.37
N GLU A 205 3.98 5.45 10.72
CA GLU A 205 5.02 4.61 11.30
C GLU A 205 6.33 5.38 11.51
N ILE A 206 6.80 6.12 10.50
CA ILE A 206 8.02 6.94 10.63
C ILE A 206 7.79 8.06 11.64
N PHE A 207 6.63 8.72 11.63
CA PHE A 207 6.28 9.73 12.62
C PHE A 207 6.33 9.18 14.05
N VAL A 208 5.68 8.04 14.32
CA VAL A 208 5.64 7.43 15.67
C VAL A 208 7.02 6.92 16.09
N THR A 209 7.74 6.23 15.21
CA THR A 209 9.08 5.72 15.52
C THR A 209 10.08 6.86 15.73
N PHE A 210 9.94 7.99 15.02
CA PHE A 210 10.77 9.18 15.22
C PHE A 210 10.53 9.79 16.59
N LEU A 211 9.27 9.91 17.02
CA LEU A 211 8.93 10.37 18.37
C LEU A 211 9.45 9.41 19.45
N MET A 212 9.31 8.11 19.24
CA MET A 212 9.82 7.07 20.14
C MET A 212 11.34 7.18 20.30
N VAL A 213 12.08 7.22 19.20
CA VAL A 213 13.55 7.34 19.22
C VAL A 213 14.00 8.68 19.77
N SER A 214 13.29 9.77 19.48
CA SER A 214 13.54 11.09 20.08
C SER A 214 13.36 11.05 21.60
N ALA A 215 12.32 10.38 22.10
CA ALA A 215 12.10 10.19 23.53
C ALA A 215 13.23 9.34 24.17
N LEU A 216 13.65 8.25 23.51
CA LEU A 216 14.79 7.44 23.96
C LEU A 216 16.09 8.25 23.99
N LEU A 217 16.36 9.06 22.96
CA LEU A 217 17.52 9.96 22.91
C LEU A 217 17.49 10.93 24.09
N LEU A 218 16.34 11.51 24.43
CA LEU A 218 16.18 12.39 25.59
C LEU A 218 16.46 11.64 26.89
N ILE A 219 15.88 10.46 27.09
CA ILE A 219 16.08 9.63 28.29
C ILE A 219 17.56 9.28 28.45
N VAL A 220 18.21 8.75 27.41
CA VAL A 220 19.63 8.40 27.44
C VAL A 220 20.50 9.62 27.68
N SER A 221 20.16 10.76 27.06
CA SER A 221 20.87 12.03 27.29
C SER A 221 20.75 12.51 28.73
N ILE A 222 19.57 12.39 29.37
CA ILE A 222 19.36 12.73 30.78
C ILE A 222 20.21 11.83 31.68
N LEU A 223 20.20 10.52 31.43
CA LEU A 223 20.90 9.54 32.26
C LEU A 223 22.43 9.69 32.17
N ILE A 224 22.97 9.93 30.98
CA ILE A 224 24.43 9.99 30.76
C ILE A 224 24.99 11.41 30.96
N THR A 225 24.21 12.43 30.63
CA THR A 225 24.70 13.83 30.53
C THR A 225 23.90 14.82 31.38
N ARG A 226 23.29 14.37 32.48
CA ARG A 226 22.41 15.13 33.37
C ARG A 226 22.79 16.61 33.55
N ASN A 227 24.06 16.89 33.87
CA ASN A 227 24.55 18.25 34.12
C ASN A 227 24.56 19.14 32.86
N LYS A 228 24.86 18.57 31.67
CA LYS A 228 24.87 19.29 30.39
C LYS A 228 23.46 19.39 29.78
N PHE A 229 22.64 18.37 30.00
CA PHE A 229 21.27 18.28 29.46
C PHE A 229 20.42 19.50 29.80
N ASN A 230 20.43 19.93 31.06
CA ASN A 230 19.70 21.12 31.49
C ASN A 230 20.15 22.40 30.76
N GLY A 231 21.43 22.50 30.41
CA GLY A 231 21.97 23.61 29.62
C GLY A 231 21.43 23.62 28.19
N TYR A 232 21.33 22.45 27.54
CA TYR A 232 20.76 22.32 26.20
C TYR A 232 19.27 22.62 26.19
N MET A 233 18.50 22.09 27.14
CA MET A 233 17.05 22.32 27.21
C MET A 233 16.69 23.79 27.45
N LYS A 234 17.52 24.53 28.20
CA LYS A 234 17.34 25.98 28.39
C LYS A 234 17.49 26.80 27.11
N LYS A 235 18.22 26.29 26.10
CA LYS A 235 18.38 26.95 24.81
C LYS A 235 17.18 26.78 23.89
N ILE A 236 16.33 25.78 24.14
CA ILE A 236 15.11 25.56 23.37
C ILE A 236 14.05 26.55 23.88
N PRO A 237 13.62 27.53 23.07
CA PRO A 237 12.65 28.52 23.53
C PRO A 237 11.29 27.84 23.73
N ARG A 238 10.65 28.10 24.88
CA ARG A 238 9.30 27.60 25.19
C ARG A 238 8.29 27.94 24.10
N GLN A 239 8.42 29.12 23.48
CA GLN A 239 7.57 29.55 22.37
C GLN A 239 7.69 28.63 21.16
N SER A 240 8.90 28.14 20.83
CA SER A 240 9.06 27.18 19.71
C SER A 240 8.30 25.88 19.99
N VAL A 241 8.35 25.39 21.23
CA VAL A 241 7.65 24.17 21.65
C VAL A 241 6.13 24.36 21.60
N ILE A 242 5.63 25.46 22.18
CA ILE A 242 4.18 25.75 22.22
C ILE A 242 3.64 25.87 20.79
N TYR A 243 4.24 26.71 19.95
CA TYR A 243 3.77 26.89 18.57
C TYR A 243 3.94 25.61 17.74
N GLY A 244 5.00 24.84 17.97
CA GLY A 244 5.21 23.55 17.29
C GLY A 244 4.12 22.54 17.61
N ILE A 245 3.81 22.35 18.89
CA ILE A 245 2.74 21.43 19.33
C ILE A 245 1.38 21.94 18.85
N SER A 246 1.08 23.23 19.02
CA SER A 246 -0.21 23.80 18.60
C SER A 246 -0.46 23.65 17.11
N VAL A 247 0.56 23.91 16.27
CA VAL A 247 0.43 23.75 14.80
C VAL A 247 0.35 22.29 14.41
N LEU A 248 1.19 21.42 14.98
CA LEU A 248 1.13 19.97 14.74
C LEU A 248 -0.26 19.44 15.06
N LEU A 249 -0.77 19.69 16.27
CA LEU A 249 -2.10 19.22 16.67
C LEU A 249 -3.19 19.83 15.79
N GLY A 250 -3.14 21.13 15.52
CA GLY A 250 -4.11 21.81 14.66
C GLY A 250 -4.22 21.20 13.27
N LEU A 251 -3.09 20.77 12.68
CA LEU A 251 -3.04 20.13 11.37
C LEU A 251 -3.31 18.63 11.41
N ALA A 252 -2.91 17.92 12.46
CA ALA A 252 -3.07 16.47 12.57
C ALA A 252 -4.48 16.04 13.04
N ILE A 253 -5.21 16.91 13.76
CA ILE A 253 -6.55 16.59 14.31
C ILE A 253 -7.50 16.00 13.26
N PRO A 254 -7.66 16.56 12.05
CA PRO A 254 -8.53 15.96 11.03
C PRO A 254 -8.15 14.52 10.69
N GLY A 255 -6.85 14.22 10.57
CA GLY A 255 -6.36 12.87 10.30
C GLY A 255 -6.55 11.92 11.46
N ILE A 256 -6.33 12.41 12.69
CA ILE A 256 -6.59 11.64 13.92
C ILE A 256 -8.09 11.30 14.04
N VAL A 257 -8.96 12.28 13.78
CA VAL A 257 -10.42 12.06 13.80
C VAL A 257 -10.82 11.03 12.75
N GLU A 258 -10.30 11.13 11.52
CA GLU A 258 -10.63 10.16 10.49
C GLU A 258 -10.07 8.76 10.79
N TYR A 259 -8.86 8.67 11.35
CA TYR A 259 -8.28 7.40 11.76
C TYR A 259 -9.13 6.70 12.84
N LEU A 260 -9.57 7.45 13.86
CA LEU A 260 -10.29 6.89 15.01
C LEU A 260 -11.79 6.70 14.76
N PHE A 261 -12.41 7.64 14.06
CA PHE A 261 -13.87 7.76 13.93
C PHE A 261 -14.37 7.78 12.48
N GLY A 262 -13.47 7.84 11.49
CA GLY A 262 -13.83 7.87 10.09
C GLY A 262 -14.43 6.54 9.60
N PRO A 263 -15.14 6.57 8.46
CA PRO A 263 -15.71 5.37 7.86
C PRO A 263 -14.61 4.43 7.33
N TYR A 264 -14.99 3.18 7.07
CA TYR A 264 -14.14 2.16 6.43
C TYR A 264 -12.84 1.80 7.17
N ARG A 265 -12.68 2.26 8.43
CA ARG A 265 -11.54 1.93 9.27
C ARG A 265 -11.53 0.45 9.63
N PRO A 266 -10.35 -0.21 9.67
CA PRO A 266 -10.27 -1.59 10.14
C PRO A 266 -10.72 -1.72 11.60
N PRO A 267 -11.31 -2.86 12.00
CA PRO A 267 -11.63 -3.13 13.39
C PRO A 267 -10.42 -2.94 14.30
N LEU A 268 -10.61 -2.18 15.38
CA LEU A 268 -9.57 -1.94 16.38
C LEU A 268 -9.08 -3.28 16.94
N GLY A 269 -7.76 -3.48 16.94
CA GLY A 269 -7.13 -4.68 17.50
C GLY A 269 -6.76 -5.74 16.48
N LEU A 270 -7.21 -5.67 15.22
CA LEU A 270 -6.62 -6.48 14.15
C LEU A 270 -5.16 -6.07 13.94
N SER A 271 -4.26 -7.03 13.88
CA SER A 271 -2.88 -6.76 13.50
C SER A 271 -2.80 -6.69 11.99
N VAL A 272 -2.25 -5.58 11.51
CA VAL A 272 -2.07 -5.26 10.08
C VAL A 272 -1.12 -6.27 9.44
N GLN A 273 -0.04 -6.59 10.15
CA GLN A 273 0.94 -7.58 9.76
C GLN A 273 1.08 -8.65 10.85
N SER A 274 1.45 -9.86 10.44
CA SER A 274 1.81 -10.90 11.40
C SER A 274 3.01 -10.44 12.23
N PRO A 275 2.91 -10.48 13.57
CA PRO A 275 4.02 -10.09 14.42
C PRO A 275 5.22 -11.03 14.17
N ASN A 276 6.43 -10.50 14.29
CA ASN A 276 7.69 -11.26 14.22
C ASN A 276 8.10 -11.79 12.82
N ILE A 277 7.57 -11.23 11.73
CA ILE A 277 8.04 -11.54 10.36
C ILE A 277 9.12 -10.53 9.91
N TYR A 278 8.80 -9.25 9.95
CA TYR A 278 9.65 -8.17 9.44
C TYR A 278 10.57 -7.63 10.55
N VAL A 279 11.59 -8.42 10.86
CA VAL A 279 12.57 -8.15 11.92
C VAL A 279 13.98 -8.26 11.37
N THR A 280 14.95 -7.64 12.06
CA THR A 280 16.36 -7.82 11.72
C THR A 280 16.79 -9.26 12.02
N ASP A 281 17.31 -9.99 11.03
CA ASP A 281 18.03 -11.24 11.28
C ASP A 281 19.45 -10.92 11.75
N LEU A 282 19.99 -11.64 12.74
CA LEU A 282 21.33 -11.37 13.26
C LEU A 282 22.41 -11.40 12.17
N LEU A 283 22.29 -12.31 11.20
CA LEU A 283 23.26 -12.43 10.12
C LEU A 283 23.11 -11.34 9.06
N SER A 284 21.94 -10.69 8.96
CA SER A 284 21.75 -9.57 8.04
C SER A 284 22.70 -8.40 8.32
N LEU A 285 23.16 -8.24 9.57
CA LEU A 285 24.12 -7.20 9.96
C LEU A 285 25.42 -7.23 9.14
N ILE A 286 25.83 -8.41 8.64
CA ILE A 286 27.10 -8.61 7.93
C ILE A 286 26.94 -9.25 6.54
N ILE A 287 25.83 -9.94 6.27
CA ILE A 287 25.59 -10.62 4.99
C ILE A 287 24.80 -9.69 4.06
N PRO A 288 25.40 -9.21 2.95
CA PRO A 288 24.71 -8.33 2.02
C PRO A 288 23.68 -9.11 1.20
N SER A 289 22.48 -8.56 1.12
CA SER A 289 21.43 -8.99 0.18
C SER A 289 21.73 -8.47 -1.24
N PRO A 290 20.97 -8.89 -2.25
CA PRO A 290 21.10 -8.40 -3.64
C PRO A 290 20.79 -6.91 -3.82
N VAL A 291 20.40 -6.21 -2.76
CA VAL A 291 20.19 -4.75 -2.73
C VAL A 291 21.50 -4.00 -2.93
N TYR A 292 22.62 -4.55 -2.45
CA TYR A 292 23.92 -3.89 -2.43
C TYR A 292 24.79 -4.28 -3.63
N LEU A 293 25.70 -3.39 -4.02
CA LEU A 293 26.64 -3.61 -5.12
C LEU A 293 27.55 -4.82 -4.85
N ILE A 294 28.08 -4.89 -3.63
CA ILE A 294 28.95 -5.98 -3.19
C ILE A 294 28.09 -7.08 -2.57
N HIS A 295 27.67 -8.03 -3.39
CA HIS A 295 27.04 -9.29 -2.96
C HIS A 295 27.59 -10.46 -3.81
N SER A 296 27.32 -11.69 -3.41
CA SER A 296 27.66 -12.89 -4.19
C SER A 296 26.45 -13.80 -4.36
N HIS A 297 26.55 -14.82 -5.22
CA HIS A 297 25.53 -15.87 -5.32
C HIS A 297 25.29 -16.56 -3.97
N THR A 298 26.34 -16.77 -3.18
CA THR A 298 26.23 -17.37 -1.85
C THR A 298 25.50 -16.46 -0.87
N THR A 299 25.83 -15.16 -0.81
CA THR A 299 25.13 -14.25 0.10
C THR A 299 23.67 -14.07 -0.32
N THR A 300 23.40 -14.01 -1.62
CA THR A 300 22.04 -13.99 -2.18
C THR A 300 21.23 -15.19 -1.72
N PHE A 301 21.76 -16.40 -1.93
CA PHE A 301 21.11 -17.64 -1.51
C PHE A 301 20.85 -17.66 0.00
N VAL A 302 21.82 -17.25 0.81
CA VAL A 302 21.66 -17.16 2.27
C VAL A 302 20.58 -16.17 2.66
N THR A 303 20.52 -15.01 2.00
CA THR A 303 19.55 -13.96 2.34
C THR A 303 18.11 -14.32 1.99
N GLN A 304 17.88 -15.32 1.14
CA GLN A 304 16.53 -15.84 0.85
C GLN A 304 15.89 -16.55 2.05
N PHE A 305 16.68 -16.98 3.02
CA PHE A 305 16.17 -17.60 4.23
C PHE A 305 15.71 -16.58 5.27
N PHE A 306 16.21 -15.34 5.22
CA PHE A 306 15.80 -14.31 6.16
C PHE A 306 14.30 -14.04 6.04
N SER A 307 13.66 -13.74 7.18
CA SER A 307 12.22 -13.46 7.21
C SER A 307 11.92 -12.12 6.53
N GLY A 308 10.72 -12.01 5.93
CA GLY A 308 10.36 -10.86 5.11
C GLY A 308 10.87 -10.98 3.67
N ASN A 309 10.97 -9.84 2.99
CA ASN A 309 11.49 -9.75 1.62
C ASN A 309 12.77 -8.88 1.61
N TYR A 310 13.39 -8.70 0.45
CA TYR A 310 14.63 -7.91 0.37
C TYR A 310 14.44 -6.43 0.71
N SER A 311 13.25 -5.85 0.46
CA SER A 311 12.97 -4.44 0.76
C SER A 311 12.76 -4.18 2.24
N GLU A 312 12.48 -5.22 3.03
CA GLU A 312 12.33 -5.17 4.50
C GLU A 312 13.57 -5.69 5.24
N ASN A 313 14.63 -6.02 4.51
CA ASN A 313 15.90 -6.46 5.08
C ASN A 313 16.79 -5.26 5.40
N ASP A 314 16.35 -4.49 6.39
CA ASP A 314 16.95 -3.22 6.81
C ASP A 314 18.20 -3.38 7.71
N GLY A 315 18.68 -4.60 7.92
CA GLY A 315 19.66 -4.90 8.97
C GLY A 315 21.12 -4.64 8.60
N TYR A 316 21.44 -4.50 7.32
CA TYR A 316 22.83 -4.56 6.86
C TYR A 316 23.68 -3.38 7.37
N ILE A 317 24.75 -3.67 8.09
CA ILE A 317 25.75 -2.66 8.51
C ILE A 317 27.07 -2.87 7.77
N GLY A 318 27.46 -4.12 7.54
CA GLY A 318 28.71 -4.47 6.89
C GLY A 318 29.91 -4.45 7.83
N ILE A 319 30.81 -5.43 7.65
CA ILE A 319 32.01 -5.62 8.46
C ILE A 319 32.90 -4.35 8.53
N PRO A 320 33.15 -3.61 7.42
CA PRO A 320 33.98 -2.40 7.46
C PRO A 320 33.42 -1.32 8.39
N ALA A 321 32.10 -1.09 8.34
CA ALA A 321 31.43 -0.10 9.16
C ALA A 321 31.44 -0.51 10.65
N ILE A 322 31.22 -1.80 10.96
CA ILE A 322 31.30 -2.33 12.33
C ILE A 322 32.70 -2.10 12.93
N ILE A 323 33.75 -2.45 12.18
CA ILE A 323 35.14 -2.26 12.64
C ILE A 323 35.41 -0.78 12.91
N LEU A 324 35.05 0.09 11.96
CA LEU A 324 35.29 1.52 12.09
C LEU A 324 34.43 2.15 13.19
N PHE A 325 33.22 1.64 13.42
CA PHE A 325 32.32 2.05 14.49
C PHE A 325 32.94 1.73 15.85
N VAL A 326 33.32 0.48 16.10
CA VAL A 326 33.96 0.04 17.35
C VAL A 326 35.23 0.85 17.62
N TRP A 327 36.08 1.02 16.60
CA TRP A 327 37.29 1.82 16.71
C TRP A 327 36.99 3.30 17.04
N SER A 328 35.98 3.90 16.42
CA SER A 328 35.57 5.29 16.67
C SER A 328 34.98 5.47 18.07
N VAL A 329 34.19 4.51 18.56
CA VAL A 329 33.64 4.48 19.92
C VAL A 329 34.78 4.43 20.94
N GLN A 330 35.70 3.47 20.81
CA GLN A 330 36.83 3.32 21.71
C GLN A 330 37.68 4.60 21.78
N ARG A 331 37.96 5.19 20.62
CA ARG A 331 38.76 6.41 20.51
C ARG A 331 38.09 7.62 21.14
N THR A 332 36.77 7.74 21.02
CA THR A 332 36.03 8.93 21.41
C THR A 332 35.13 8.72 22.64
N TRP A 333 35.32 7.62 23.37
CA TRP A 333 34.51 7.26 24.54
C TRP A 333 34.50 8.31 25.64
N SER A 334 35.54 9.14 25.74
CA SER A 334 35.58 10.26 26.69
C SER A 334 34.54 11.34 26.38
N ARG A 335 34.03 11.41 25.14
CA ARG A 335 33.01 12.38 24.72
C ARG A 335 31.63 11.90 25.13
N SER A 336 30.89 12.77 25.81
CA SER A 336 29.51 12.50 26.25
C SER A 336 28.57 12.13 25.09
N VAL A 337 28.76 12.76 23.92
CA VAL A 337 27.96 12.49 22.70
C VAL A 337 28.17 11.06 22.23
N THR A 338 29.41 10.57 22.17
CA THR A 338 29.71 9.19 21.78
C THR A 338 29.01 8.20 22.68
N LYS A 339 29.04 8.39 24.01
CA LYS A 339 28.34 7.51 24.95
C LYS A 339 26.82 7.47 24.70
N VAL A 340 26.19 8.64 24.55
CA VAL A 340 24.75 8.76 24.29
C VAL A 340 24.36 8.07 22.98
N VAL A 341 25.05 8.41 21.89
CA VAL A 341 24.74 7.87 20.57
C VAL A 341 25.01 6.37 20.52
N PHE A 342 26.12 5.89 21.11
CA PHE A 342 26.43 4.46 21.18
C PHE A 342 25.35 3.68 21.93
N THR A 343 24.94 4.17 23.11
CA THR A 343 23.87 3.53 23.89
C THR A 343 22.55 3.51 23.11
N LEU A 344 22.23 4.59 22.40
CA LEU A 344 21.02 4.66 21.57
C LEU A 344 21.08 3.65 20.41
N VAL A 345 22.21 3.58 19.68
CA VAL A 345 22.43 2.60 18.61
C VAL A 345 22.22 1.18 19.12
N LEU A 346 22.78 0.82 20.28
CA LEU A 346 22.60 -0.52 20.84
C LEU A 346 21.14 -0.81 21.23
N ILE A 347 20.44 0.13 21.86
CA ILE A 347 19.03 -0.06 22.25
C ILE A 347 18.17 -0.29 21.00
N ILE A 348 18.36 0.54 19.97
CA ILE A 348 17.56 0.49 18.75
C ILE A 348 17.86 -0.78 17.96
N ALA A 349 19.14 -1.17 17.82
CA ALA A 349 19.51 -2.43 17.19
C ALA A 349 18.94 -3.66 17.93
N ILE A 350 18.88 -3.61 19.27
CA ILE A 350 18.23 -4.68 20.04
C ILE A 350 16.72 -4.71 19.80
N PHE A 351 16.08 -3.54 19.69
CA PHE A 351 14.65 -3.46 19.38
C PHE A 351 14.34 -3.95 17.97
N SER A 352 15.23 -3.73 17.00
CA SER A 352 14.99 -4.10 15.60
C SER A 352 15.02 -5.61 15.34
N PHE A 353 15.70 -6.39 16.19
CA PHE A 353 15.61 -7.85 16.18
C PHE A 353 14.19 -8.38 16.47
N GLY A 354 13.28 -7.52 16.93
CA GLY A 354 11.90 -7.91 17.20
C GLY A 354 11.72 -8.66 18.52
N PRO A 355 10.58 -9.36 18.73
CA PRO A 355 10.26 -9.99 20.00
C PRO A 355 11.10 -11.26 20.29
N TYR A 356 11.60 -11.91 19.25
CA TYR A 356 12.44 -13.11 19.32
C TYR A 356 13.63 -12.93 18.40
N LEU A 357 14.80 -13.43 18.77
CA LEU A 357 15.98 -13.36 17.91
C LEU A 357 15.84 -14.30 16.72
N HIS A 358 16.08 -13.81 15.50
CA HIS A 358 16.17 -14.62 14.27
C HIS A 358 17.62 -14.80 13.84
N ILE A 359 17.94 -16.02 13.42
CA ILE A 359 19.25 -16.39 12.88
C ILE A 359 19.02 -17.27 11.66
N LEU A 360 19.46 -16.80 10.49
CA LEU A 360 19.29 -17.51 9.22
C LEU A 360 17.81 -17.87 8.96
N GLY A 361 16.90 -16.93 9.24
CA GLY A 361 15.46 -17.13 9.10
C GLY A 361 14.78 -17.94 10.20
N ASN A 362 15.55 -18.57 11.08
CA ASN A 362 15.00 -19.39 12.15
C ASN A 362 14.73 -18.53 13.39
N THR A 363 13.48 -18.53 13.82
CA THR A 363 13.08 -17.88 15.08
C THR A 363 13.58 -18.69 16.27
N SER A 364 14.47 -18.09 17.08
CA SER A 364 14.96 -18.69 18.32
C SER A 364 13.95 -18.54 19.47
N LYS A 365 14.24 -19.20 20.61
CA LYS A 365 13.46 -19.05 21.86
C LYS A 365 13.89 -17.85 22.72
N ILE A 366 14.88 -17.08 22.29
CA ILE A 366 15.42 -15.97 23.06
C ILE A 366 14.45 -14.79 22.93
N MET A 367 13.78 -14.46 24.03
CA MET A 367 12.86 -13.32 24.11
C MET A 367 13.65 -12.02 24.21
N LEU A 368 13.23 -11.01 23.44
CA LEU A 368 13.86 -9.70 23.38
C LEU A 368 12.88 -8.59 23.80
N PRO A 369 13.38 -7.39 24.16
CA PRO A 369 12.57 -6.33 24.76
C PRO A 369 11.38 -5.86 23.91
N TRP A 370 11.42 -6.04 22.59
CA TRP A 370 10.34 -5.61 21.70
C TRP A 370 8.98 -6.25 22.03
N ILE A 371 8.98 -7.43 22.68
CA ILE A 371 7.75 -8.12 23.09
C ILE A 371 6.80 -7.23 23.93
N ILE A 372 7.36 -6.26 24.66
CA ILE A 372 6.58 -5.30 25.47
C ILE A 372 5.72 -4.40 24.57
N PHE A 373 6.27 -3.95 23.45
CA PHE A 373 5.59 -3.02 22.54
C PHE A 373 4.52 -3.72 21.69
N GLN A 374 4.62 -5.03 21.49
CA GLN A 374 3.60 -5.83 20.80
C GLN A 374 2.25 -5.86 21.54
N GLY A 375 2.26 -5.66 22.86
CA GLY A 375 1.04 -5.56 23.67
C GLY A 375 0.39 -4.18 23.64
N LEU A 376 1.07 -3.15 23.12
CA LEU A 376 0.58 -1.78 23.16
C LEU A 376 -0.20 -1.43 21.88
N PRO A 377 -1.41 -0.84 22.00
CA PRO A 377 -2.14 -0.31 20.85
C PRO A 377 -1.25 0.66 20.05
N ILE A 378 -1.41 0.70 18.72
CA ILE A 378 -0.63 1.53 17.78
C ILE A 378 0.81 1.02 17.56
N LEU A 379 1.54 0.64 18.62
CA LEU A 379 2.93 0.18 18.51
C LEU A 379 3.05 -1.27 18.03
N LYS A 380 2.01 -2.08 18.24
CA LYS A 380 1.96 -3.48 17.80
C LYS A 380 2.10 -3.70 16.29
N ASP A 381 1.81 -2.67 15.49
CA ASP A 381 1.83 -2.72 14.03
C ASP A 381 3.13 -2.13 13.43
N ILE A 382 4.03 -1.58 14.25
CA ILE A 382 5.36 -1.12 13.81
C ILE A 382 6.22 -2.34 13.46
N LEU A 383 6.93 -2.27 12.33
CA LEU A 383 7.85 -3.33 11.94
C LEU A 383 9.23 -3.09 12.58
N PRO A 384 9.72 -4.00 13.44
CA PRO A 384 10.96 -3.79 14.19
C PRO A 384 12.17 -3.56 13.29
N GLY A 385 12.28 -4.31 12.18
CA GLY A 385 13.41 -4.21 11.27
C GLY A 385 13.69 -2.76 10.83
N ARG A 386 12.62 -2.00 10.56
CA ARG A 386 12.68 -0.62 10.08
C ARG A 386 13.28 0.37 11.08
N LEU A 387 13.38 0.01 12.36
CA LEU A 387 14.07 0.82 13.37
C LEU A 387 15.58 0.95 13.09
N MET A 388 16.15 0.06 12.28
CA MET A 388 17.57 0.10 11.93
C MET A 388 18.02 1.40 11.29
N MET A 389 17.13 2.11 10.58
CA MET A 389 17.39 3.47 10.08
C MET A 389 18.05 4.37 11.14
N TYR A 390 17.50 4.37 12.36
CA TYR A 390 17.97 5.24 13.44
C TYR A 390 19.33 4.79 14.01
N SER A 391 19.56 3.47 14.08
CA SER A 391 20.86 2.90 14.46
C SER A 391 21.93 3.29 13.46
N GLU A 392 21.63 3.20 12.17
CA GLU A 392 22.54 3.53 11.08
C GLU A 392 22.91 5.02 11.07
N ILE A 393 21.94 5.92 11.29
CA ILE A 393 22.21 7.36 11.48
C ILE A 393 23.20 7.58 12.63
N GLY A 394 23.00 6.88 13.76
CA GLY A 394 23.90 6.94 14.92
C GLY A 394 25.29 6.38 14.63
N ILE A 395 25.38 5.31 13.85
CA ILE A 395 26.63 4.73 13.37
C ILE A 395 27.39 5.78 12.55
N VAL A 396 26.78 6.36 11.52
CA VAL A 396 27.42 7.38 10.67
C VAL A 396 27.93 8.55 11.52
N LEU A 397 27.12 9.05 12.46
CA LEU A 397 27.55 10.13 13.34
C LEU A 397 28.81 9.77 14.16
N ILE A 398 28.88 8.55 14.69
CA ILE A 398 30.06 8.07 15.43
C ILE A 398 31.28 7.90 14.51
N LEU A 399 31.11 7.39 13.29
CA LEU A 399 32.19 7.31 12.29
C LEU A 399 32.78 8.70 12.02
N LEU A 400 31.92 9.71 11.83
CA LEU A 400 32.35 11.09 11.59
C LEU A 400 33.05 11.70 12.80
N ILE A 401 32.55 11.45 14.02
CA ILE A 401 33.20 11.93 15.26
C ILE A 401 34.60 11.31 15.41
N GLY A 402 34.76 10.01 15.11
CA GLY A 402 36.04 9.32 15.12
C GLY A 402 37.02 9.87 14.08
N ALA A 403 36.53 10.08 12.85
CA ALA A 403 37.32 10.67 11.77
C ALA A 403 37.75 12.12 12.09
N GLU A 404 36.85 12.94 12.63
CA GLU A 404 37.14 14.32 13.03
C GLU A 404 38.18 14.37 14.18
N ASP A 405 38.16 13.40 15.11
CA ASP A 405 39.20 13.29 16.15
C ASP A 405 40.60 13.00 15.58
N VAL A 406 40.69 12.24 14.49
CA VAL A 406 41.98 12.03 13.78
C VAL A 406 42.43 13.29 13.06
N ILE A 407 41.51 13.99 12.38
CA ILE A 407 41.84 15.18 11.59
C ILE A 407 42.20 16.38 12.50
N SER A 408 41.61 16.49 13.68
CA SER A 408 41.84 17.63 14.58
C SER A 408 43.13 17.55 15.41
N LYS A 409 43.70 16.37 15.65
CA LYS A 409 44.92 16.21 16.46
C LYS A 409 46.20 16.50 15.64
N ARG A 410 47.17 17.19 16.26
CA ARG A 410 48.46 17.58 15.63
C ARG A 410 49.44 16.42 15.40
N GLN A 411 49.42 15.38 16.25
CA GLN A 411 50.26 14.18 16.11
C GLN A 411 49.56 13.11 15.27
N LYS A 412 49.37 13.37 13.98
CA LYS A 412 48.80 12.39 13.04
C LYS A 412 49.88 11.43 12.59
N THR A 413 49.71 10.14 12.83
CA THR A 413 50.44 9.15 12.03
C THR A 413 49.73 9.04 10.68
N ARG A 414 50.49 9.10 9.57
CA ARG A 414 49.93 8.94 8.21
C ARG A 414 49.12 7.64 8.10
N SER A 415 49.57 6.58 8.77
CA SER A 415 48.93 5.27 8.81
C SER A 415 47.52 5.30 9.40
N THR A 416 47.27 5.98 10.54
CA THR A 416 45.92 6.03 11.14
C THR A 416 44.94 6.81 10.27
N SER A 417 45.39 7.87 9.61
CA SER A 417 44.54 8.63 8.67
C SER A 417 44.20 7.79 7.44
N PHE A 418 45.18 7.06 6.89
CA PHE A 418 44.97 6.15 5.77
C PHE A 418 43.98 5.03 6.11
N ILE A 419 44.15 4.36 7.26
CA ILE A 419 43.25 3.29 7.71
C ILE A 419 41.82 3.82 7.86
N MET A 420 41.64 4.97 8.51
CA MET A 420 40.32 5.58 8.69
C MET A 420 39.64 5.91 7.35
N VAL A 421 40.37 6.55 6.42
CA VAL A 421 39.85 6.85 5.07
C VAL A 421 39.54 5.57 4.31
N PHE A 422 40.41 4.57 4.37
CA PHE A 422 40.21 3.27 3.73
C PHE A 422 38.91 2.60 4.21
N PHE A 423 38.68 2.51 5.53
CA PHE A 423 37.46 1.92 6.08
C PHE A 423 36.21 2.77 5.81
N LEU A 424 36.31 4.11 5.77
CA LEU A 424 35.19 4.97 5.36
C LEU A 424 34.82 4.73 3.89
N CYS A 425 35.80 4.67 2.99
CA CYS A 425 35.57 4.37 1.58
C CYS A 425 35.01 2.96 1.40
N LEU A 426 35.54 1.97 2.13
CA LEU A 426 35.07 0.60 2.08
C LEU A 426 33.64 0.48 2.62
N THR A 427 33.28 1.23 3.66
CA THR A 427 31.90 1.35 4.18
C THR A 427 30.97 1.89 3.10
N GLY A 428 31.33 3.04 2.49
CA GLY A 428 30.56 3.61 1.40
C GLY A 428 30.41 2.68 0.20
N LEU A 429 31.45 1.89 -0.11
CA LEU A 429 31.42 0.89 -1.17
C LEU A 429 30.51 -0.31 -0.83
N THR A 430 30.51 -0.78 0.42
CA THR A 430 29.62 -1.87 0.85
C THR A 430 28.16 -1.46 0.92
N TRP A 431 27.88 -0.20 1.25
CA TRP A 431 26.50 0.33 1.29
C TRP A 431 26.02 0.81 -0.08
N TRP A 432 26.93 0.94 -1.05
CA TRP A 432 26.57 1.34 -2.39
C TRP A 432 25.53 0.36 -2.97
N PRO A 433 24.43 0.85 -3.54
CA PRO A 433 23.40 -0.03 -4.03
C PRO A 433 23.83 -0.75 -5.30
N ARG A 434 23.12 -1.82 -5.61
CA ARG A 434 23.24 -2.54 -6.88
C ARG A 434 23.14 -1.57 -8.06
N MET A 435 24.02 -1.77 -9.04
CA MET A 435 24.01 -1.06 -10.32
C MET A 435 23.87 -2.06 -11.48
N PRO A 436 23.02 -1.79 -12.50
CA PRO A 436 22.05 -0.69 -12.54
C PRO A 436 21.03 -0.80 -11.40
N TYR A 437 20.57 0.37 -10.93
CA TYR A 437 19.61 0.47 -9.83
C TYR A 437 18.27 -0.17 -10.21
N TRP A 438 17.50 -0.59 -9.21
CA TRP A 438 16.17 -1.15 -9.45
C TRP A 438 15.28 -0.10 -10.08
N THR A 439 14.91 -0.32 -11.33
CA THR A 439 14.00 0.53 -12.07
C THR A 439 13.01 -0.33 -12.82
N THR A 440 11.81 0.18 -13.01
CA THR A 440 10.74 -0.52 -13.69
C THR A 440 10.11 0.38 -14.74
N ASN A 441 9.92 -0.16 -15.93
CA ASN A 441 9.17 0.52 -16.98
C ASN A 441 7.68 0.36 -16.74
N VAL A 442 6.95 1.45 -16.89
CA VAL A 442 5.49 1.44 -16.88
C VAL A 442 4.99 0.65 -18.09
N ASN A 443 3.81 0.04 -17.96
CA ASN A 443 3.13 -0.61 -19.07
C ASN A 443 2.05 0.33 -19.65
N PRO A 444 2.38 1.19 -20.63
CA PRO A 444 1.46 2.22 -21.11
C PRO A 444 0.33 1.68 -21.99
N THR A 445 0.40 0.41 -22.41
CA THR A 445 -0.51 -0.14 -23.42
C THR A 445 -1.96 -0.05 -22.98
N LEU A 446 -2.24 -0.44 -21.73
CA LEU A 446 -3.60 -0.40 -21.18
C LEU A 446 -4.06 1.00 -20.76
N THR A 447 -3.15 1.90 -20.38
CA THR A 447 -3.50 3.27 -19.97
C THR A 447 -4.28 3.99 -21.08
N SER A 448 -3.88 3.83 -22.34
CA SER A 448 -4.56 4.45 -23.48
C SER A 448 -6.01 3.93 -23.66
N ALA A 449 -6.22 2.63 -23.50
CA ALA A 449 -7.54 1.99 -23.63
C ALA A 449 -8.48 2.36 -22.47
N LEU A 450 -7.91 2.62 -21.29
CA LEU A 450 -8.61 3.03 -20.08
C LEU A 450 -8.76 4.55 -19.92
N SER A 451 -8.05 5.35 -20.69
CA SER A 451 -8.14 6.82 -20.64
C SER A 451 -9.38 7.37 -21.35
N SER A 452 -9.72 8.64 -21.09
CA SER A 452 -10.82 9.35 -21.74
C SER A 452 -10.72 9.29 -23.28
N GLY A 453 -11.61 8.51 -23.91
CA GLY A 453 -11.63 8.28 -25.36
C GLY A 453 -11.22 6.86 -25.76
N GLY A 454 -10.61 6.11 -24.85
CA GLY A 454 -10.22 4.72 -25.04
C GLY A 454 -11.40 3.76 -25.17
N SER A 455 -11.12 2.61 -25.77
CA SER A 455 -12.12 1.57 -26.09
C SER A 455 -12.72 0.94 -24.83
N LEU A 456 -11.94 0.74 -23.76
CA LEU A 456 -12.41 0.16 -22.49
C LEU A 456 -13.06 1.22 -21.58
N TYR A 457 -12.55 2.46 -21.58
CA TYR A 457 -13.04 3.54 -20.71
C TYR A 457 -14.57 3.69 -20.72
N ARG A 458 -15.19 3.77 -21.90
CA ARG A 458 -16.66 3.97 -22.00
C ARG A 458 -17.47 2.83 -21.41
N SER A 459 -16.93 1.60 -21.44
CA SER A 459 -17.63 0.42 -20.92
C SER A 459 -17.52 0.29 -19.40
N LEU A 460 -16.35 0.66 -18.88
CA LEU A 460 -16.01 0.50 -17.47
C LEU A 460 -16.33 1.74 -16.63
N LYS A 461 -16.47 2.92 -17.25
CA LYS A 461 -16.70 4.18 -16.52
C LYS A 461 -17.85 4.05 -15.52
N SER A 462 -17.55 4.38 -14.26
CA SER A 462 -18.48 4.35 -13.14
C SER A 462 -19.08 2.96 -12.84
N GLN A 463 -18.49 1.88 -13.36
CA GLN A 463 -18.83 0.51 -13.01
C GLN A 463 -18.08 0.05 -11.76
N VAL A 464 -18.55 -1.05 -11.17
CA VAL A 464 -17.83 -1.81 -10.15
C VAL A 464 -17.18 -3.00 -10.82
N VAL A 465 -15.85 -3.02 -10.85
CA VAL A 465 -15.06 -3.96 -11.63
C VAL A 465 -14.33 -4.93 -10.71
N GLY A 466 -14.46 -6.22 -10.98
CA GLY A 466 -13.55 -7.24 -10.45
C GLY A 466 -12.35 -7.35 -11.37
N VAL A 467 -11.20 -6.87 -10.93
CA VAL A 467 -9.95 -6.96 -11.67
C VAL A 467 -9.31 -8.32 -11.43
N VAL A 468 -9.06 -9.06 -12.50
CA VAL A 468 -8.27 -10.29 -12.46
C VAL A 468 -6.90 -9.96 -12.99
N SER A 469 -5.88 -10.14 -12.16
CA SER A 469 -4.49 -9.97 -12.56
C SER A 469 -3.61 -10.88 -11.74
N SER A 470 -2.44 -11.20 -12.27
CA SER A 470 -1.36 -11.84 -11.54
C SER A 470 -0.92 -10.93 -10.39
N ASP A 471 -0.67 -9.66 -10.64
CA ASP A 471 -0.30 -8.72 -9.58
C ASP A 471 -1.17 -7.47 -9.63
N PHE A 472 -2.15 -7.39 -8.73
CA PHE A 472 -3.09 -6.26 -8.69
C PHE A 472 -2.41 -4.92 -8.42
N PRO A 473 -1.50 -4.76 -7.41
CA PRO A 473 -0.74 -3.52 -7.21
C PRO A 473 -0.13 -2.93 -8.48
N ILE A 474 0.44 -3.76 -9.37
CA ILE A 474 1.06 -3.30 -10.62
C ILE A 474 0.07 -2.52 -11.51
N ASN A 475 -1.21 -2.88 -11.47
CA ASN A 475 -2.25 -2.25 -12.28
C ASN A 475 -2.83 -0.98 -11.66
N MET A 476 -2.53 -0.69 -10.39
CA MET A 476 -3.10 0.46 -9.70
C MET A 476 -2.61 1.78 -10.28
N GLU A 477 -1.36 1.85 -10.69
CA GLU A 477 -0.81 3.01 -11.38
C GLU A 477 -1.60 3.30 -12.67
N THR A 478 -1.83 2.29 -13.51
CA THR A 478 -2.59 2.43 -14.76
C THR A 478 -4.02 2.90 -14.49
N ILE A 479 -4.68 2.41 -13.43
CA ILE A 479 -6.02 2.86 -13.03
C ILE A 479 -6.00 4.34 -12.63
N ALA A 480 -4.98 4.77 -11.90
CA ALA A 480 -4.84 6.14 -11.42
C ALA A 480 -4.51 7.12 -12.56
N ASP A 481 -3.54 6.77 -13.42
CA ASP A 481 -3.15 7.57 -14.60
C ASP A 481 -4.29 7.68 -15.62
N SER A 482 -5.19 6.69 -15.66
CA SER A 482 -6.42 6.74 -16.47
C SER A 482 -7.55 7.60 -15.87
N GLY A 483 -7.31 8.24 -14.72
CA GLY A 483 -8.27 9.13 -14.05
C GLY A 483 -9.33 8.42 -13.23
N TYR A 484 -8.99 7.30 -12.58
CA TYR A 484 -9.88 6.53 -11.70
C TYR A 484 -11.24 6.19 -12.36
N PRO A 485 -11.25 5.54 -13.54
CA PRO A 485 -12.45 5.39 -14.35
C PRO A 485 -13.55 4.55 -13.68
N PHE A 486 -13.18 3.63 -12.78
CA PHE A 486 -14.09 2.70 -12.14
C PHE A 486 -13.69 2.40 -10.70
N SER A 487 -14.62 1.83 -9.93
CA SER A 487 -14.34 1.28 -8.60
C SER A 487 -13.96 -0.19 -8.70
N THR A 488 -12.97 -0.63 -7.94
CA THR A 488 -12.61 -2.06 -7.85
C THR A 488 -13.26 -2.71 -6.63
N ALA A 489 -13.78 -3.93 -6.82
CA ALA A 489 -14.21 -4.79 -5.71
C ALA A 489 -13.09 -5.70 -5.19
N ASN A 490 -11.90 -5.63 -5.81
CA ASN A 490 -10.69 -6.28 -5.33
C ASN A 490 -10.42 -5.87 -3.90
N VAL A 491 -10.11 -6.85 -3.05
CA VAL A 491 -9.63 -6.56 -1.70
C VAL A 491 -8.15 -6.26 -1.78
N TYR A 492 -7.85 -5.01 -1.47
CA TYR A 492 -6.54 -4.42 -1.47
C TYR A 492 -6.47 -3.36 -0.37
N ALA A 493 -5.53 -3.48 0.56
CA ALA A 493 -5.47 -2.70 1.79
C ALA A 493 -6.59 -3.06 2.82
N PHE A 494 -6.46 -2.54 4.06
CA PHE A 494 -7.30 -2.94 5.19
C PHE A 494 -8.71 -2.34 5.12
N THR A 495 -9.73 -3.13 5.50
CA THR A 495 -11.16 -2.74 5.48
C THR A 495 -11.83 -2.91 6.84
N SER A 496 -13.01 -2.31 7.00
CA SER A 496 -13.83 -2.36 8.21
C SER A 496 -14.44 -3.73 8.56
N THR A 497 -14.32 -4.73 7.70
CA THR A 497 -14.94 -6.04 7.91
C THR A 497 -13.89 -7.16 7.90
N ASN A 498 -13.94 -8.05 8.89
CA ASN A 498 -13.19 -9.33 8.90
C ASN A 498 -13.66 -10.31 7.80
N GLU A 499 -14.74 -9.98 7.10
CA GLU A 499 -15.18 -10.66 5.88
C GLU A 499 -14.25 -10.30 4.73
N ASN A 500 -13.01 -10.78 4.82
CA ASN A 500 -12.17 -10.91 3.65
C ASN A 500 -12.89 -11.90 2.73
N PRO A 501 -13.42 -11.52 1.55
CA PRO A 501 -13.80 -12.52 0.57
C PRO A 501 -12.49 -13.10 0.03
N MET A 502 -11.92 -14.04 0.81
CA MET A 502 -10.80 -14.91 0.48
C MET A 502 -10.94 -15.58 -0.90
N ASN A 503 -12.12 -15.52 -1.52
CA ASN A 503 -12.42 -16.11 -2.82
C ASN A 503 -11.92 -15.29 -4.03
N LEU A 504 -11.68 -13.98 -3.89
CA LEU A 504 -11.10 -13.15 -4.97
C LEU A 504 -9.59 -13.32 -5.04
N LEU A 505 -8.96 -13.36 -3.86
CA LEU A 505 -7.54 -13.65 -3.70
C LEU A 505 -7.21 -14.97 -4.40
N ASN A 506 -8.06 -16.00 -4.29
CA ASN A 506 -7.87 -17.28 -4.99
C ASN A 506 -7.84 -17.16 -6.52
N ILE A 507 -8.65 -16.29 -7.14
CA ILE A 507 -8.68 -16.11 -8.60
C ILE A 507 -7.45 -15.34 -9.10
N SER A 508 -7.01 -14.32 -8.37
CA SER A 508 -5.76 -13.62 -8.65
C SER A 508 -4.52 -14.48 -8.34
N LEU A 509 -4.57 -15.31 -7.30
CA LEU A 509 -3.53 -16.30 -6.96
C LEU A 509 -3.40 -17.40 -8.02
N PHE A 510 -4.47 -17.70 -8.77
CA PHE A 510 -4.41 -18.59 -9.93
C PHE A 510 -3.65 -17.97 -11.11
N ALA A 511 -3.53 -16.64 -11.16
CA ALA A 511 -2.76 -15.93 -12.18
C ALA A 511 -1.27 -15.77 -11.80
N THR A 512 -0.90 -15.84 -10.51
CA THR A 512 0.51 -15.77 -10.04
C THR A 512 1.22 -17.10 -9.96
N ASN A 513 0.53 -18.14 -9.46
CA ASN A 513 1.15 -19.43 -9.26
C ASN A 513 1.01 -20.24 -10.54
N GLY A 514 2.13 -20.44 -11.26
CA GLY A 514 2.27 -21.39 -12.38
C GLY A 514 1.99 -22.86 -12.04
N SER A 515 1.26 -23.14 -10.96
CA SER A 515 0.59 -24.40 -10.69
C SER A 515 -0.52 -24.60 -11.72
N SER A 516 -0.71 -25.82 -12.21
CA SER A 516 -1.75 -26.19 -13.17
C SER A 516 -3.16 -26.08 -12.55
N VAL A 517 -3.68 -24.86 -12.48
CA VAL A 517 -5.07 -24.61 -12.08
C VAL A 517 -5.99 -25.27 -13.10
N THR A 518 -7.06 -25.90 -12.62
CA THR A 518 -8.08 -26.53 -13.47
C THR A 518 -9.24 -25.56 -13.73
N VAL A 519 -9.93 -25.75 -14.87
CA VAL A 519 -11.13 -24.97 -15.21
C VAL A 519 -12.20 -25.06 -14.11
N SER A 520 -12.33 -26.21 -13.43
CA SER A 520 -13.30 -26.38 -12.35
C SER A 520 -12.97 -25.54 -11.11
N GLN A 521 -11.70 -25.37 -10.76
CA GLN A 521 -11.26 -24.53 -9.64
C GLN A 521 -11.54 -23.05 -9.92
N VAL A 522 -11.25 -22.59 -11.14
CA VAL A 522 -11.60 -21.23 -11.59
C VAL A 522 -13.12 -21.03 -11.49
N ARG A 523 -13.90 -21.99 -11.99
CA ARG A 523 -15.36 -21.94 -11.97
C ARG A 523 -15.93 -21.87 -10.56
N ASN A 524 -15.46 -22.73 -9.66
CA ASN A 524 -15.93 -22.78 -8.28
C ASN A 524 -15.59 -21.48 -7.54
N SER A 525 -14.40 -20.94 -7.77
CA SER A 525 -13.96 -19.68 -7.15
C SER A 525 -14.78 -18.50 -7.64
N LEU A 526 -15.04 -18.39 -8.95
CA LEU A 526 -15.91 -17.35 -9.52
C LEU A 526 -17.34 -17.44 -8.98
N ARG A 527 -17.92 -18.64 -8.91
CA ARG A 527 -19.25 -18.85 -8.33
C ARG A 527 -19.32 -18.50 -6.85
N ALA A 528 -18.23 -18.70 -6.11
CA ALA A 528 -18.12 -18.33 -4.70
C ALA A 528 -17.87 -16.83 -4.50
N TYR A 529 -17.29 -16.14 -5.49
CA TYR A 529 -16.93 -14.73 -5.41
C TYR A 529 -18.05 -13.79 -5.90
N LEU A 530 -18.51 -13.96 -7.14
CA LEU A 530 -19.40 -13.00 -7.81
C LEU A 530 -20.66 -12.61 -7.00
N PRO A 531 -21.36 -13.54 -6.30
CA PRO A 531 -22.54 -13.23 -5.48
C PRO A 531 -22.33 -12.15 -4.41
N TYR A 532 -21.11 -12.06 -3.88
CA TYR A 532 -20.74 -11.18 -2.77
C TYR A 532 -19.91 -9.97 -3.23
N ALA A 533 -19.36 -10.05 -4.44
CA ALA A 533 -18.46 -9.06 -5.03
C ALA A 533 -19.10 -7.70 -5.33
N HIS A 534 -20.42 -7.68 -5.56
CA HIS A 534 -21.14 -6.50 -6.07
C HIS A 534 -20.58 -5.94 -7.39
N VAL A 535 -19.88 -6.75 -8.18
CA VAL A 535 -19.31 -6.35 -9.48
C VAL A 535 -20.34 -6.43 -10.60
N SER A 536 -20.27 -5.48 -11.53
CA SER A 536 -21.02 -5.49 -12.80
C SER A 536 -20.13 -5.88 -13.99
N ARG A 537 -18.82 -5.85 -13.80
CA ARG A 537 -17.80 -6.17 -14.81
C ARG A 537 -16.70 -7.02 -14.19
N LEU A 538 -16.16 -7.93 -14.98
CA LEU A 538 -14.91 -8.61 -14.69
C LEU A 538 -13.90 -8.17 -15.76
N LEU A 539 -12.71 -7.75 -15.35
CA LEU A 539 -11.67 -7.27 -16.26
C LEU A 539 -10.38 -8.01 -15.96
N PHE A 540 -9.86 -8.76 -16.92
CA PHE A 540 -8.47 -9.21 -16.87
C PHE A 540 -7.56 -8.05 -17.26
N MET A 541 -6.58 -7.71 -16.41
CA MET A 541 -5.58 -6.69 -16.68
C MET A 541 -4.18 -7.33 -16.72
N PRO A 542 -3.48 -7.30 -17.87
CA PRO A 542 -2.10 -7.77 -17.99
C PRO A 542 -1.14 -6.84 -17.23
N ILE A 543 -0.13 -7.41 -16.58
CA ILE A 543 0.94 -6.66 -15.90
C ILE A 543 2.13 -6.40 -16.83
N SER A 544 2.26 -7.15 -17.92
CA SER A 544 3.36 -7.02 -18.87
C SER A 544 2.90 -6.93 -20.33
N VAL A 545 3.71 -6.29 -21.17
CA VAL A 545 3.40 -6.11 -22.60
C VAL A 545 3.31 -7.47 -23.29
N GLY A 546 2.18 -7.73 -23.95
CA GLY A 546 1.94 -8.99 -24.67
C GLY A 546 1.50 -10.15 -23.79
N GLU A 547 1.34 -9.94 -22.47
CA GLU A 547 0.73 -10.92 -21.59
C GLU A 547 -0.70 -11.21 -22.01
N LYS A 548 -1.02 -12.50 -22.06
CA LYS A 548 -2.35 -12.99 -22.36
C LYS A 548 -2.86 -13.78 -21.17
N ILE A 549 -4.16 -13.69 -20.95
CA ILE A 549 -4.84 -14.53 -19.98
C ILE A 549 -4.61 -16.01 -20.30
N SER A 550 -4.29 -16.79 -19.26
CA SER A 550 -4.11 -18.25 -19.38
C SER A 550 -5.37 -18.91 -19.98
N PRO A 551 -5.23 -19.88 -20.91
CA PRO A 551 -6.38 -20.58 -21.49
C PRO A 551 -7.31 -21.21 -20.44
N THR A 552 -6.76 -21.72 -19.34
CA THR A 552 -7.56 -22.29 -18.25
C THR A 552 -8.43 -21.24 -17.58
N ILE A 553 -7.86 -20.06 -17.27
CA ILE A 553 -8.58 -18.97 -16.64
C ILE A 553 -9.61 -18.39 -17.61
N TYR A 554 -9.21 -18.18 -18.87
CA TYR A 554 -10.11 -17.73 -19.94
C TYR A 554 -11.32 -18.64 -20.10
N ASN A 555 -11.11 -19.94 -20.21
CA ASN A 555 -12.18 -20.93 -20.35
C ASN A 555 -13.03 -20.99 -19.09
N GLY A 556 -12.43 -20.97 -17.90
CA GLY A 556 -13.18 -20.98 -16.63
C GLY A 556 -14.07 -19.76 -16.41
N ILE A 557 -13.61 -18.56 -16.84
CA ILE A 557 -14.43 -17.34 -16.83
C ILE A 557 -15.53 -17.42 -17.88
N THR A 558 -15.16 -17.78 -19.11
CA THR A 558 -16.06 -17.81 -20.27
C THR A 558 -17.17 -18.85 -20.11
N ASP A 559 -16.90 -19.98 -19.44
CA ASP A 559 -17.88 -20.99 -19.07
C ASP A 559 -19.00 -20.45 -18.17
N ILE A 560 -18.74 -19.40 -17.40
CA ILE A 560 -19.72 -18.79 -16.48
C ILE A 560 -20.33 -17.52 -17.08
N LEU A 561 -19.50 -16.64 -17.64
CA LEU A 561 -19.90 -15.29 -18.05
C LEU A 561 -20.19 -15.15 -19.54
N GLY A 562 -19.91 -16.19 -20.33
CA GLY A 562 -19.93 -16.13 -21.78
C GLY A 562 -18.68 -15.47 -22.36
N GLN A 563 -18.68 -15.19 -23.66
CA GLN A 563 -17.55 -14.57 -24.34
C GLN A 563 -17.30 -13.13 -23.84
N PRO A 564 -16.03 -12.68 -23.76
CA PRO A 564 -15.72 -11.30 -23.40
C PRO A 564 -16.32 -10.34 -24.43
N ILE A 565 -16.80 -9.19 -23.95
CA ILE A 565 -17.41 -8.15 -24.78
C ILE A 565 -16.38 -7.27 -25.47
N LYS A 566 -15.17 -7.18 -24.90
CA LYS A 566 -14.03 -6.44 -25.45
C LYS A 566 -12.73 -7.16 -25.14
N GLN A 567 -11.81 -7.13 -26.10
CA GLN A 567 -10.43 -7.56 -25.92
C GLN A 567 -9.51 -6.52 -26.54
N VAL A 568 -8.58 -5.99 -25.75
CA VAL A 568 -7.67 -4.90 -26.16
C VAL A 568 -6.35 -5.12 -25.45
N ASP A 569 -5.25 -5.24 -26.20
CA ASP A 569 -3.88 -5.35 -25.68
C ASP A 569 -3.71 -6.42 -24.58
N GLY A 570 -4.35 -7.58 -24.75
CA GLY A 570 -4.33 -8.68 -23.77
C GLY A 570 -5.36 -8.56 -22.65
N ALA A 571 -5.89 -7.38 -22.39
CA ALA A 571 -7.00 -7.18 -21.46
C ALA A 571 -8.30 -7.74 -22.05
N CYS A 572 -9.11 -8.36 -21.19
CA CYS A 572 -10.37 -8.97 -21.57
C CYS A 572 -11.46 -8.51 -20.60
N GLU A 573 -12.57 -7.98 -21.14
CA GLU A 573 -13.71 -7.48 -20.36
C GLU A 573 -14.90 -8.41 -20.50
N TRP A 574 -15.48 -8.86 -19.38
CA TRP A 574 -16.73 -9.61 -19.32
C TRP A 574 -17.82 -8.83 -18.60
N ILE A 575 -19.06 -9.03 -19.05
CA ILE A 575 -20.25 -8.60 -18.31
C ILE A 575 -20.53 -9.65 -17.25
N VAL A 576 -20.74 -9.21 -16.01
CA VAL A 576 -21.22 -10.10 -14.95
C VAL A 576 -22.76 -10.11 -14.99
N PRO A 577 -23.41 -11.24 -15.32
CA PRO A 577 -24.87 -11.31 -15.39
C PRO A 577 -25.52 -10.96 -14.06
N PHE A 578 -26.70 -10.36 -14.12
CA PHE A 578 -27.45 -9.93 -12.94
C PHE A 578 -27.74 -11.05 -11.93
N SER A 579 -27.79 -12.32 -12.37
CA SER A 579 -27.93 -13.49 -11.48
C SER A 579 -26.85 -13.66 -10.43
N PHE A 580 -25.70 -13.04 -10.65
CA PHE A 580 -24.59 -13.12 -9.73
C PHE A 580 -24.49 -11.89 -8.83
N ASN A 581 -25.43 -10.93 -8.87
CA ASN A 581 -25.38 -9.75 -7.98
C ASN A 581 -26.50 -9.80 -6.94
N SER A 582 -26.17 -10.21 -5.70
CA SER A 582 -27.12 -10.45 -4.62
C SER A 582 -28.04 -9.26 -4.27
N ARG A 583 -27.60 -8.00 -4.47
CA ARG A 583 -28.47 -6.80 -4.26
C ARG A 583 -29.51 -6.61 -5.36
N MET A 584 -29.27 -7.15 -6.55
CA MET A 584 -30.16 -7.03 -7.70
C MET A 584 -31.03 -8.27 -7.91
N VAL A 585 -30.86 -9.33 -7.11
CA VAL A 585 -31.65 -10.57 -7.20
C VAL A 585 -33.16 -10.31 -7.07
N ILE A 586 -33.57 -9.34 -6.24
CA ILE A 586 -34.98 -8.94 -6.12
C ILE A 586 -35.48 -8.28 -7.41
N GLN A 587 -34.68 -7.36 -7.97
CA GLN A 587 -35.01 -6.68 -9.23
C GLN A 587 -35.06 -7.69 -10.38
N GLN A 588 -34.13 -8.62 -10.44
CA GLN A 588 -34.11 -9.69 -11.41
C GLN A 588 -35.35 -10.58 -11.33
N PHE A 589 -35.76 -10.99 -10.13
CA PHE A 589 -37.01 -11.72 -9.97
C PHE A 589 -38.19 -10.93 -10.52
N SER A 590 -38.24 -9.63 -10.20
CA SER A 590 -39.27 -8.73 -10.70
C SER A 590 -39.24 -8.58 -12.22
N ASP A 591 -38.07 -8.44 -12.82
CA ASP A 591 -37.90 -8.30 -14.28
C ASP A 591 -38.36 -9.56 -15.00
N LEU A 592 -37.98 -10.74 -14.51
CA LEU A 592 -38.40 -12.03 -15.07
C LEU A 592 -39.92 -12.22 -14.97
N TYR A 593 -40.50 -11.94 -13.80
CA TYR A 593 -41.94 -12.00 -13.58
C TYR A 593 -42.71 -11.00 -14.47
N ASN A 594 -42.25 -9.75 -14.54
CA ASN A 594 -42.88 -8.71 -15.36
C ASN A 594 -42.73 -8.98 -16.86
N ALA A 595 -41.59 -9.53 -17.30
CA ALA A 595 -41.39 -9.93 -18.68
C ALA A 595 -42.31 -11.11 -19.06
N SER A 596 -42.44 -12.10 -18.18
CA SER A 596 -43.33 -13.25 -18.40
C SER A 596 -44.80 -12.84 -18.46
N THR A 597 -45.26 -11.99 -17.53
CA THR A 597 -46.65 -11.52 -17.53
C THR A 597 -46.98 -10.70 -18.77
N ARG A 598 -46.11 -9.76 -19.18
CA ARG A 598 -46.27 -9.00 -20.44
C ARG A 598 -46.31 -9.91 -21.66
N TYR A 599 -45.44 -10.91 -21.72
CA TYR A 599 -45.45 -11.89 -22.80
C TYR A 599 -46.77 -12.69 -22.82
N LEU A 600 -47.24 -13.17 -21.66
CA LEU A 600 -48.46 -13.96 -21.57
C LEU A 600 -49.69 -13.15 -21.99
N VAL A 601 -49.81 -11.90 -21.56
CA VAL A 601 -50.88 -10.99 -22.00
C VAL A 601 -50.86 -10.83 -23.52
N ASN A 602 -49.68 -10.61 -24.12
CA ASN A 602 -49.55 -10.43 -25.56
C ASN A 602 -49.77 -11.72 -26.37
N ASN A 603 -49.57 -12.89 -25.78
CA ASN A 603 -49.67 -14.19 -26.44
C ASN A 603 -50.91 -14.99 -26.03
N LYS A 604 -52.00 -14.32 -25.65
CA LYS A 604 -53.28 -14.94 -25.26
C LYS A 604 -53.13 -16.01 -24.18
N TRP A 605 -52.24 -15.75 -23.22
CA TRP A 605 -51.94 -16.62 -22.06
C TRP A 605 -51.28 -17.96 -22.41
N ASN A 606 -50.68 -18.07 -23.61
CA ASN A 606 -49.97 -19.27 -24.04
C ASN A 606 -48.58 -19.38 -23.39
N THR A 607 -48.35 -20.42 -22.60
CA THR A 607 -47.08 -20.68 -21.89
C THR A 607 -46.09 -21.52 -22.71
N SER A 608 -46.46 -22.10 -23.86
CA SER A 608 -45.66 -23.10 -24.57
C SER A 608 -44.29 -22.62 -25.07
N ASN A 609 -44.13 -21.32 -25.31
CA ASN A 609 -42.88 -20.68 -25.74
C ASN A 609 -42.34 -19.65 -24.73
N LEU A 610 -42.77 -19.75 -23.47
CA LEU A 610 -42.26 -18.90 -22.40
C LEU A 610 -40.91 -19.47 -21.91
N TYR A 611 -39.80 -18.81 -22.26
CA TYR A 611 -38.45 -19.09 -21.75
C TYR A 611 -37.56 -17.86 -21.95
N PRO A 612 -36.44 -17.71 -21.19
CA PRO A 612 -35.65 -16.48 -21.18
C PRO A 612 -35.21 -15.98 -22.56
N LEU A 613 -34.66 -16.86 -23.42
CA LEU A 613 -34.21 -16.47 -24.76
C LEU A 613 -35.35 -15.99 -25.67
N ALA A 614 -36.56 -16.54 -25.53
CA ALA A 614 -37.72 -16.04 -26.28
C ALA A 614 -38.11 -14.63 -25.82
N LEU A 615 -38.09 -14.38 -24.51
CA LEU A 615 -38.40 -13.06 -23.97
C LEU A 615 -37.38 -12.01 -24.41
N GLU A 616 -36.10 -12.37 -24.51
CA GLU A 616 -35.07 -11.48 -25.04
C GLU A 616 -35.25 -11.18 -26.53
N LYS A 617 -35.41 -12.22 -27.36
CA LYS A 617 -35.60 -12.05 -28.82
C LYS A 617 -36.84 -11.22 -29.17
N LEU A 618 -37.88 -11.31 -28.35
CA LEU A 618 -39.12 -10.57 -28.51
C LEU A 618 -39.11 -9.19 -27.81
N GLY A 619 -38.00 -8.80 -27.18
CA GLY A 619 -37.83 -7.49 -26.55
C GLY A 619 -38.56 -7.32 -25.21
N PHE A 620 -39.06 -8.39 -24.59
CA PHE A 620 -39.69 -8.34 -23.27
C PHE A 620 -38.68 -8.36 -22.12
N LEU A 621 -37.48 -8.90 -22.35
CA LEU A 621 -36.38 -9.01 -21.40
C LEU A 621 -35.10 -8.43 -22.02
N SER A 622 -34.26 -7.78 -21.21
CA SER A 622 -33.00 -7.19 -21.69
C SER A 622 -32.02 -8.28 -22.15
N PRO A 623 -31.27 -8.10 -23.25
CA PRO A 623 -30.22 -9.04 -23.69
C PRO A 623 -29.12 -9.30 -22.66
N SER A 624 -29.02 -8.45 -21.63
CA SER A 624 -28.09 -8.61 -20.50
C SER A 624 -28.37 -9.84 -19.62
N TYR A 625 -29.51 -10.51 -19.80
CA TYR A 625 -29.88 -11.71 -19.06
C TYR A 625 -29.30 -13.00 -19.68
N GLN A 626 -28.73 -12.93 -20.89
CA GLN A 626 -28.10 -14.05 -21.62
C GLN A 626 -28.96 -15.33 -21.62
N GLY A 627 -30.21 -15.20 -22.03
CA GLY A 627 -31.22 -16.26 -21.96
C GLY A 627 -30.84 -17.54 -22.71
N TYR A 628 -31.35 -18.68 -22.22
CA TYR A 628 -31.13 -20.02 -22.80
C TYR A 628 -32.40 -20.58 -23.46
N SER A 629 -32.21 -21.58 -24.33
CA SER A 629 -33.29 -22.30 -25.02
C SER A 629 -34.12 -23.17 -24.08
N LYS A 630 -35.34 -23.50 -24.52
CA LYS A 630 -36.37 -24.27 -23.81
C LYS A 630 -35.80 -25.55 -23.17
N ASN A 631 -35.65 -25.53 -21.84
CA ASN A 631 -35.26 -26.70 -21.05
C ASN A 631 -36.41 -27.08 -20.10
N GLU A 632 -36.61 -28.37 -19.92
CA GLU A 632 -37.49 -28.91 -18.88
C GLU A 632 -36.97 -28.56 -17.47
N ALA A 633 -37.88 -28.68 -16.53
CA ALA A 633 -37.69 -28.38 -15.12
C ALA A 633 -36.71 -29.34 -14.40
N ASN A 634 -35.40 -29.22 -14.62
CA ASN A 634 -34.34 -30.06 -14.05
C ASN A 634 -33.37 -29.26 -13.18
N PHE A 635 -33.02 -29.81 -12.00
CA PHE A 635 -32.11 -29.40 -10.89
C PHE A 635 -30.95 -28.39 -11.15
N ASN A 636 -30.58 -28.03 -12.39
CA ASN A 636 -29.46 -27.11 -12.74
C ASN A 636 -29.83 -25.79 -13.47
N TRP A 637 -31.11 -25.56 -13.74
CA TRP A 637 -31.78 -24.39 -14.34
C TRP A 637 -31.62 -22.98 -13.74
N THR A 638 -30.85 -22.72 -12.68
CA THR A 638 -30.73 -21.37 -12.08
C THR A 638 -29.34 -20.75 -12.19
N GLY A 639 -28.41 -21.42 -12.87
CA GLY A 639 -27.00 -21.01 -12.95
C GLY A 639 -26.68 -19.80 -13.84
N LEU A 640 -27.65 -19.26 -14.60
CA LEU A 640 -27.43 -18.29 -15.68
C LEU A 640 -28.59 -17.27 -15.79
N GLY A 641 -28.72 -16.29 -14.90
CA GLY A 641 -29.67 -15.18 -15.12
C GLY A 641 -31.10 -15.38 -14.59
N GLY A 642 -31.40 -16.52 -13.96
CA GLY A 642 -32.76 -16.90 -13.54
C GLY A 642 -33.53 -17.67 -14.63
N TRP A 643 -34.68 -18.21 -14.27
CA TRP A 643 -35.48 -19.13 -15.08
C TRP A 643 -36.92 -18.70 -15.14
N VAL A 644 -37.52 -18.81 -16.32
CA VAL A 644 -38.96 -18.72 -16.52
C VAL A 644 -39.39 -19.84 -17.46
N GLY A 645 -40.54 -20.44 -17.19
CA GLY A 645 -41.03 -21.52 -18.02
C GLY A 645 -42.46 -21.92 -17.70
N ALA A 646 -43.08 -22.63 -18.64
CA ALA A 646 -44.35 -23.30 -18.40
C ALA A 646 -44.23 -24.26 -17.22
N TRP A 647 -45.24 -24.27 -16.35
CA TRP A 647 -45.30 -25.14 -15.20
C TRP A 647 -46.66 -25.82 -15.18
N GLY A 648 -46.76 -27.12 -15.49
CA GLY A 648 -48.06 -27.79 -15.60
C GLY A 648 -49.04 -27.11 -16.57
N ASN A 649 -50.34 -27.28 -16.34
CA ASN A 649 -51.39 -26.71 -17.18
C ASN A 649 -51.75 -25.29 -16.73
N ASN A 650 -51.64 -24.33 -17.65
CA ASN A 650 -52.03 -22.93 -17.44
C ASN A 650 -51.31 -22.23 -16.26
N GLN A 651 -50.11 -22.66 -15.90
CA GLN A 651 -49.25 -21.97 -14.94
C GLN A 651 -47.86 -21.75 -15.55
N PHE A 652 -47.12 -20.83 -14.96
CA PHE A 652 -45.71 -20.61 -15.24
C PHE A 652 -44.96 -20.49 -13.93
N ALA A 653 -43.65 -20.69 -13.95
CA ALA A 653 -42.83 -20.48 -12.78
C ALA A 653 -41.64 -19.58 -13.10
N VAL A 654 -41.20 -18.84 -12.07
CA VAL A 654 -40.02 -18.00 -12.09
C VAL A 654 -39.07 -18.52 -11.01
N GLY A 655 -37.82 -18.78 -11.38
CA GLY A 655 -36.82 -19.31 -10.45
C GLY A 655 -35.48 -18.61 -10.56
N LEU A 656 -34.71 -18.59 -9.48
CA LEU A 656 -33.34 -18.06 -9.46
C LEU A 656 -32.53 -18.63 -8.28
N ASN A 657 -31.22 -18.40 -8.28
CA ASN A 657 -30.36 -18.68 -7.13
C ASN A 657 -30.27 -17.46 -6.22
N THR A 658 -30.47 -17.66 -4.92
CA THR A 658 -30.45 -16.58 -3.93
C THR A 658 -30.03 -17.11 -2.55
N THR A 659 -29.58 -16.21 -1.67
CA THR A 659 -29.42 -16.54 -0.24
C THR A 659 -30.76 -16.44 0.49
N ALA A 660 -30.82 -16.99 1.70
CA ALA A 660 -32.06 -17.01 2.49
C ALA A 660 -32.62 -15.60 2.74
N LYS A 661 -31.75 -14.65 3.09
CA LYS A 661 -32.11 -13.24 3.33
C LYS A 661 -32.91 -12.62 2.18
N TYR A 662 -32.44 -12.78 0.94
CA TYR A 662 -33.10 -12.20 -0.24
C TYR A 662 -34.28 -13.05 -0.71
N ALA A 663 -34.22 -14.38 -0.52
CA ALA A 663 -35.36 -15.26 -0.77
C ALA A 663 -36.58 -14.85 0.06
N GLU A 664 -36.39 -14.52 1.34
CA GLU A 664 -37.49 -14.05 2.20
C GLU A 664 -38.17 -12.80 1.64
N GLN A 665 -37.37 -11.84 1.17
CA GLN A 665 -37.88 -10.57 0.66
C GLN A 665 -38.68 -10.78 -0.63
N ILE A 666 -38.21 -11.66 -1.52
CA ILE A 666 -38.93 -12.03 -2.75
C ILE A 666 -40.21 -12.78 -2.39
N ILE A 667 -40.15 -13.80 -1.54
CA ILE A 667 -41.32 -14.58 -1.13
C ILE A 667 -42.37 -13.67 -0.51
N ARG A 668 -42.01 -12.78 0.43
CA ARG A 668 -42.95 -11.81 1.01
C ARG A 668 -43.64 -10.95 -0.04
N SER A 669 -42.92 -10.59 -1.11
CA SER A 669 -43.45 -9.72 -2.18
C SER A 669 -44.37 -10.46 -3.16
N TYR A 670 -44.15 -11.75 -3.41
CA TYR A 670 -44.84 -12.50 -4.47
C TYR A 670 -45.72 -13.66 -3.99
N GLN A 671 -45.63 -14.06 -2.71
CA GLN A 671 -46.35 -15.21 -2.17
C GLN A 671 -47.87 -15.09 -2.34
N HIS A 672 -48.42 -13.88 -2.16
CA HIS A 672 -49.86 -13.63 -2.33
C HIS A 672 -50.36 -13.78 -3.77
N LYS A 673 -49.45 -13.75 -4.77
CA LYS A 673 -49.75 -13.98 -6.20
C LYS A 673 -49.38 -15.39 -6.65
N SER A 674 -48.74 -16.17 -5.79
CA SER A 674 -48.18 -17.47 -6.14
C SER A 674 -49.17 -18.60 -5.87
N VAL A 675 -49.14 -19.62 -6.73
CA VAL A 675 -49.79 -20.91 -6.50
C VAL A 675 -48.97 -21.74 -5.52
N LYS A 676 -47.64 -21.70 -5.66
CA LYS A 676 -46.71 -22.48 -4.84
C LYS A 676 -45.33 -21.86 -4.81
N VAL A 677 -44.67 -21.96 -3.65
CA VAL A 677 -43.30 -21.47 -3.44
C VAL A 677 -42.43 -22.64 -3.02
N TYR A 678 -41.22 -22.72 -3.59
CA TYR A 678 -40.22 -23.72 -3.26
C TYR A 678 -38.90 -23.05 -2.86
N TYR A 679 -38.41 -23.35 -1.65
CA TYR A 679 -37.11 -22.86 -1.16
C TYR A 679 -36.64 -23.65 0.09
N PRO A 680 -35.46 -24.30 0.04
CA PRO A 680 -34.66 -24.58 -1.16
C PRO A 680 -35.39 -25.57 -2.07
N TYR A 681 -35.50 -25.28 -3.37
CA TYR A 681 -36.09 -26.20 -4.34
C TYR A 681 -35.41 -27.59 -4.28
N PRO A 682 -36.14 -28.73 -4.34
CA PRO A 682 -37.58 -28.88 -4.63
C PRO A 682 -38.49 -28.87 -3.40
N GLN A 683 -38.02 -28.45 -2.22
CA GLN A 683 -38.83 -28.44 -1.01
C GLN A 683 -39.84 -27.29 -1.04
N VAL A 684 -41.09 -27.59 -0.66
CA VAL A 684 -42.14 -26.57 -0.55
C VAL A 684 -41.81 -25.65 0.61
N TYR A 685 -41.84 -24.35 0.36
CA TYR A 685 -41.49 -23.36 1.37
C TYR A 685 -42.48 -23.39 2.54
N ASN A 686 -41.96 -23.63 3.74
CA ASN A 686 -42.69 -23.57 5.01
C ASN A 686 -42.01 -22.56 5.94
N SER A 687 -42.71 -21.47 6.26
CA SER A 687 -42.17 -20.36 7.06
C SER A 687 -41.66 -20.77 8.45
N SER A 688 -42.17 -21.87 9.02
CA SER A 688 -41.88 -22.33 10.38
C SER A 688 -40.72 -23.31 10.48
N GLU A 689 -40.49 -24.12 9.43
CA GLU A 689 -39.37 -25.07 9.34
C GLU A 689 -38.11 -24.40 8.84
N VAL A 690 -38.23 -23.57 7.79
CA VAL A 690 -37.07 -22.89 7.23
C VAL A 690 -36.46 -22.02 8.33
N LYS A 691 -37.28 -21.28 9.14
CA LYS A 691 -36.87 -20.41 10.27
C LYS A 691 -35.88 -21.03 11.25
N ARG A 692 -35.97 -22.35 11.51
CA ARG A 692 -35.02 -23.07 12.37
C ARG A 692 -33.66 -23.33 11.71
N ASN A 693 -33.59 -23.33 10.38
CA ASN A 693 -32.39 -23.62 9.58
C ASN A 693 -31.75 -22.36 8.92
N TRP A 694 -32.23 -21.14 9.19
CA TRP A 694 -31.64 -19.92 8.58
C TRP A 694 -30.22 -19.66 9.04
N GLY A 695 -29.87 -20.10 10.26
CA GLY A 695 -28.52 -19.97 10.79
C GLY A 695 -27.46 -20.63 9.89
N THR A 696 -27.78 -21.77 9.27
CA THR A 696 -26.88 -22.50 8.37
C THR A 696 -27.02 -22.10 6.90
N LEU A 697 -28.17 -21.54 6.50
CA LEU A 697 -28.49 -21.18 5.10
C LEU A 697 -28.26 -19.70 4.74
N ASN A 698 -27.95 -18.83 5.71
CA ASN A 698 -27.87 -17.39 5.46
C ASN A 698 -26.82 -16.99 4.41
N ASN A 699 -25.73 -17.77 4.28
CA ASN A 699 -24.60 -17.48 3.40
C ASN A 699 -24.40 -18.54 2.30
N THR A 700 -25.39 -19.41 2.04
CA THR A 700 -25.34 -20.37 0.93
C THR A 700 -26.40 -20.05 -0.12
N LEU A 701 -26.01 -20.08 -1.40
CA LEU A 701 -26.94 -19.90 -2.51
C LEU A 701 -27.80 -21.16 -2.64
N GLN A 702 -29.11 -20.97 -2.65
CA GLN A 702 -30.12 -21.99 -2.84
C GLN A 702 -31.09 -21.58 -3.95
N GLN A 703 -31.78 -22.56 -4.53
CA GLN A 703 -32.76 -22.34 -5.57
C GLN A 703 -34.10 -21.89 -4.98
N LEU A 704 -34.56 -20.70 -5.39
CA LEU A 704 -35.93 -20.23 -5.20
C LEU A 704 -36.71 -20.49 -6.49
N LEU A 705 -37.90 -21.09 -6.38
CA LEU A 705 -38.84 -21.23 -7.49
C LEU A 705 -40.24 -20.85 -7.00
N ILE A 706 -40.91 -19.93 -7.70
CA ILE A 706 -42.28 -19.54 -7.41
C ILE A 706 -43.15 -19.80 -8.64
N VAL A 707 -44.25 -20.51 -8.42
CA VAL A 707 -45.24 -20.87 -9.43
C VAL A 707 -46.39 -19.86 -9.39
N PHE A 708 -46.83 -19.40 -10.55
CA PHE A 708 -47.88 -18.42 -10.76
C PHE A 708 -48.93 -18.94 -11.73
N ASN A 709 -50.18 -18.52 -11.59
CA ASN A 709 -51.19 -18.78 -12.60
C ASN A 709 -50.89 -17.96 -13.86
N ALA A 710 -51.12 -18.53 -15.05
CA ALA A 710 -50.86 -17.82 -16.30
C ALA A 710 -51.87 -16.68 -16.52
N LYS A 711 -53.14 -16.86 -16.12
CA LYS A 711 -54.19 -15.84 -16.08
C LYS A 711 -54.30 -15.27 -14.67
#